data_AF-A0A1Z5KMJ4-F1
#
_entry.id   AF-A0A1Z5KMJ4-F1
#
_cell.length_a   1.000
_cell.length_b   1.000
_cell.length_c   1.000
_cell.angle_alpha   90.00
_cell.angle_beta   90.00
_cell.angle_gamma   90.00
#
_symmetry.space_group_name_H-M   'P 1'
#
loop_
_entity.id
_entity.type
_entity.pdbx_description
1 polymer ?
#
loop_
_entity_poly.entity_id
_entity_poly.type
_entity_poly.pdbx_seq_one_letter_code
_entity_poly.pdbx_strand_id
1 'polypeptide(L)'
;MSSTGGDILAPAIAPLPSLTYGYDDVFAPLLDEQQSSGNSYTLSKLSLSEQHVLHLFEKQQCVVKTIKNTEWTQFLQRFRTPQLSKHNFPTAHDDRAPHDSYLYNSFYSSTSLLPPSGKKMRCYGSPTQYTVGVVFELPSFQDTLLENDSITRTETWAWPAGYSAKTEFNIDSHGHLTHGRQESLVSFQILRQYNREYCLAGSDDPVFIGTKRATGIHTVPYNEVYIRVGGTHSSKESSLEHGIGLPVALFVRLPSYGHLITMLRTKARLIHVFQEEPAMKDIPLLLVTPEHGVQVLTHELQDELWKDASSKLNPFQNQTIAYRTTLRLTEPDSFQQKVEELLELDDNIQRLLTPEELAHIAGGFGATDESLAHILQMMMQTDQQIDQEQSESDQEMRQKSHRLQDFVNEGLSSALRAGDYHTSRQLLLLYSLVSSRRKELDDDQKTADKAKTFQKPHLIRQDEPMHRHVLEKEDSTRVPQEPETWERDMNIVKRATGKEAPASNASTISPSLPPALDTDRLRSATNSDGLLAVLGAAQVLRVIQDGSALRRIHESIDAIEEWIDHGEHNVAFRISSWHDQRTAQGDLKIATAQNSKFMAFVSNKAIANRKAFASQLREAISANDFTGMHMLYAIHGMLQRMHSPCLRLELLQYVLGLDNRYSVLHISRSIELAATCLDISTR
;
A
#
# COMPACT_ATOMS: atom_id res chain seq x y z
N MET A 1 -1.11 34.63 -44.84
CA MET A 1 0.10 34.61 -43.99
C MET A 1 0.24 33.21 -43.42
N SER A 2 1.49 32.73 -43.32
CA SER A 2 1.91 31.32 -43.31
C SER A 2 1.18 30.39 -42.35
N SER A 3 0.76 29.24 -42.88
CA SER A 3 0.27 28.08 -42.16
C SER A 3 1.41 27.39 -41.40
N THR A 4 1.39 27.50 -40.08
CA THR A 4 1.96 26.48 -39.19
C THR A 4 0.78 25.76 -38.57
N GLY A 5 0.36 24.66 -39.20
CA GLY A 5 -0.50 23.68 -38.56
C GLY A 5 0.27 23.09 -37.39
N GLY A 6 0.02 23.63 -36.20
CA GLY A 6 0.45 22.99 -34.96
C GLY A 6 -0.39 21.73 -34.81
N ASP A 7 0.24 20.58 -35.02
CA ASP A 7 -0.21 19.38 -34.32
C ASP A 7 -0.39 19.79 -32.85
N ILE A 8 -1.58 19.57 -32.28
CA ILE A 8 -1.73 19.60 -30.83
C ILE A 8 -0.91 18.41 -30.33
N LEU A 9 0.39 18.64 -30.19
CA LEU A 9 1.31 17.72 -29.55
C LEU A 9 0.70 17.43 -28.20
N ALA A 10 0.34 16.17 -27.97
CA ALA A 10 0.00 15.71 -26.63
C ALA A 10 1.07 16.26 -25.68
N PRO A 11 0.69 16.89 -24.56
CA PRO A 11 1.64 17.55 -23.69
C PRO A 11 2.79 16.58 -23.40
N ALA A 12 4.01 17.00 -23.71
CA ALA A 12 5.19 16.15 -23.60
C ALA A 12 5.33 15.71 -22.14
N ILE A 13 5.16 14.41 -21.90
CA ILE A 13 5.31 13.84 -20.57
C ILE A 13 6.78 13.96 -20.20
N ALA A 14 7.07 14.66 -19.12
CA ALA A 14 8.41 14.72 -18.54
C ALA A 14 8.45 13.71 -17.38
N PRO A 15 8.88 12.45 -17.61
CA PRO A 15 8.92 11.46 -16.54
C PRO A 15 9.81 11.94 -15.40
N LEU A 16 9.45 11.55 -14.17
CA LEU A 16 10.32 11.80 -13.03
C LEU A 16 11.68 11.12 -13.27
N PRO A 17 12.79 11.74 -12.84
CA PRO A 17 14.09 11.11 -12.89
C PRO A 17 14.05 9.76 -12.17
N SER A 18 14.52 8.71 -12.83
CA SER A 18 14.71 7.41 -12.19
C SER A 18 15.79 7.53 -11.13
N LEU A 19 15.55 6.91 -9.99
CA LEU A 19 16.57 6.70 -8.97
C LEU A 19 17.57 5.62 -9.43
N THR A 20 18.66 5.47 -8.68
CA THR A 20 19.82 4.65 -9.06
C THR A 20 19.52 3.16 -9.21
N TYR A 21 18.65 2.62 -8.35
CA TYR A 21 18.36 1.19 -8.26
C TYR A 21 16.93 0.88 -8.68
N GLY A 22 16.73 -0.33 -9.18
CA GLY A 22 15.46 -0.95 -9.51
C GLY A 22 15.27 -2.30 -8.81
N TYR A 23 14.31 -3.08 -9.28
CA TYR A 23 13.88 -4.33 -8.65
C TYR A 23 14.96 -5.42 -8.62
N ASP A 24 15.72 -5.55 -9.71
CA ASP A 24 16.72 -6.61 -9.87
C ASP A 24 18.11 -6.23 -9.36
N ASP A 25 18.31 -4.97 -8.95
CA ASP A 25 19.57 -4.52 -8.37
C ASP A 25 19.84 -5.21 -7.04
N VAL A 26 21.12 -5.51 -6.81
CA VAL A 26 21.60 -6.29 -5.68
C VAL A 26 21.92 -5.38 -4.50
N PHE A 27 21.44 -5.75 -3.31
CA PHE A 27 21.84 -5.14 -2.06
C PHE A 27 23.23 -5.67 -1.65
N ALA A 28 24.27 -5.01 -2.13
CA ALA A 28 25.67 -5.42 -1.97
C ALA A 28 26.12 -5.62 -0.50
N PRO A 29 25.68 -4.83 0.50
CA PRO A 29 26.10 -5.02 1.89
C PRO A 29 25.88 -6.45 2.41
N LEU A 30 24.77 -7.09 2.00
CA LEU A 30 24.44 -8.47 2.37
C LEU A 30 25.39 -9.53 1.75
N LEU A 31 26.11 -9.17 0.69
CA LEU A 31 27.12 -10.00 0.05
C LEU A 31 28.55 -9.66 0.50
N ASP A 32 28.85 -8.39 0.76
CA ASP A 32 30.19 -7.93 1.13
C ASP A 32 30.59 -8.31 2.56
N GLU A 33 29.62 -8.54 3.45
CA GLU A 33 29.84 -9.18 4.75
C GLU A 33 30.60 -10.52 4.62
N GLN A 34 30.49 -11.21 3.48
CA GLN A 34 31.18 -12.47 3.23
C GLN A 34 32.66 -12.32 2.91
N GLN A 35 33.07 -11.21 2.27
CA GLN A 35 34.46 -11.02 1.85
C GLN A 35 35.33 -10.53 3.01
N SER A 36 34.70 -9.91 4.02
CA SER A 36 35.40 -9.16 5.07
C SER A 36 35.74 -9.98 6.31
N SER A 37 35.23 -11.21 6.47
CA SER A 37 35.47 -11.98 7.70
C SER A 37 35.65 -13.49 7.49
N GLY A 38 36.89 -13.95 7.67
CA GLY A 38 37.15 -15.32 8.06
C GLY A 38 36.54 -15.60 9.43
N ASN A 39 35.39 -16.32 9.44
CA ASN A 39 34.90 -17.17 10.52
C ASN A 39 34.75 -16.61 11.95
N SER A 40 34.67 -15.30 12.17
CA SER A 40 34.31 -14.78 13.50
C SER A 40 33.41 -13.56 13.39
N TYR A 41 32.17 -13.79 12.94
CA TYR A 41 31.09 -12.97 13.44
C TYR A 41 31.03 -13.19 14.94
N THR A 42 31.16 -12.11 15.70
CA THR A 42 30.75 -12.08 17.09
C THR A 42 29.25 -12.37 17.12
N LEU A 43 28.87 -13.63 17.37
CA LEU A 43 27.50 -14.06 17.70
C LEU A 43 26.80 -13.07 18.66
N SER A 44 27.56 -12.31 19.44
CA SER A 44 27.10 -11.24 20.32
C SER A 44 26.34 -10.08 19.65
N LYS A 45 26.42 -9.89 18.33
CA LYS A 45 25.65 -8.85 17.62
C LYS A 45 24.26 -9.31 17.15
N LEU A 46 24.04 -10.62 17.07
CA LEU A 46 22.75 -11.17 16.64
C LEU A 46 21.75 -11.14 17.78
N SER A 47 20.48 -10.90 17.47
CA SER A 47 19.40 -11.04 18.43
C SER A 47 19.23 -12.50 18.85
N LEU A 48 18.52 -12.74 19.97
CA LEU A 48 18.27 -14.11 20.44
C LEU A 48 17.46 -14.93 19.42
N SER A 49 16.50 -14.31 18.71
CA SER A 49 15.70 -14.98 17.69
C SER A 49 16.54 -15.34 16.45
N GLU A 50 17.43 -14.45 16.03
CA GLU A 50 18.36 -14.69 14.93
C GLU A 50 19.34 -15.84 15.25
N GLN A 51 19.93 -15.83 16.44
CA GLN A 51 20.82 -16.90 16.90
C GLN A 51 20.09 -18.25 16.99
N HIS A 52 18.85 -18.24 17.51
CA HIS A 52 18.01 -19.43 17.60
C HIS A 52 17.77 -20.04 16.22
N VAL A 53 17.36 -19.24 15.23
CA VAL A 53 17.09 -19.77 13.88
C VAL A 53 18.34 -20.29 13.20
N LEU A 54 19.50 -19.62 13.34
CA LEU A 54 20.77 -20.17 12.85
C LEU A 54 21.11 -21.51 13.51
N HIS A 55 20.86 -21.65 14.82
CA HIS A 55 21.03 -22.91 15.54
C HIS A 55 20.12 -24.01 14.98
N LEU A 56 18.85 -23.69 14.68
CA LEU A 56 17.92 -24.65 14.09
C LEU A 56 18.42 -25.16 12.72
N PHE A 57 18.92 -24.27 11.85
CA PHE A 57 19.50 -24.68 10.57
C PHE A 57 20.75 -25.54 10.75
N GLU A 58 21.64 -25.19 11.67
CA GLU A 58 22.86 -25.97 11.95
C GLU A 58 22.53 -27.38 12.47
N LYS A 59 21.52 -27.49 13.34
CA LYS A 59 21.06 -28.76 13.91
C LYS A 59 20.09 -29.52 13.02
N GLN A 60 19.64 -28.94 11.90
CA GLN A 60 18.56 -29.49 11.08
C GLN A 60 17.29 -29.77 11.90
N GLN A 61 16.91 -28.78 12.70
CA GLN A 61 15.72 -28.75 13.55
C GLN A 61 14.68 -27.75 13.02
N CYS A 62 14.70 -27.44 11.74
CA CYS A 62 13.69 -26.66 11.08
C CYS A 62 13.40 -27.18 9.68
N VAL A 63 12.17 -26.98 9.22
CA VAL A 63 11.80 -27.19 7.81
C VAL A 63 11.44 -25.87 7.17
N VAL A 64 11.66 -25.78 5.86
CA VAL A 64 11.39 -24.57 5.07
C VAL A 64 10.30 -24.81 4.05
N LYS A 65 9.51 -23.78 3.76
CA LYS A 65 8.53 -23.81 2.68
C LYS A 65 8.63 -22.54 1.86
N THR A 66 8.85 -22.69 0.55
CA THR A 66 8.68 -21.60 -0.41
C THR A 66 7.21 -21.51 -0.82
N ILE A 67 6.64 -20.30 -0.82
CA ILE A 67 5.23 -20.09 -1.15
C ILE A 67 5.15 -19.28 -2.44
N LYS A 68 4.26 -19.69 -3.35
CA LYS A 68 4.07 -18.98 -4.61
C LYS A 68 3.49 -17.59 -4.32
N ASN A 69 3.96 -16.56 -5.02
CA ASN A 69 3.54 -15.18 -4.77
C ASN A 69 2.00 -15.00 -4.77
N THR A 70 1.28 -15.77 -5.60
CA THR A 70 -0.18 -15.75 -5.70
C THR A 70 -0.92 -16.57 -4.64
N GLU A 71 -0.24 -17.37 -3.83
CA GLU A 71 -0.84 -18.34 -2.89
C GLU A 71 -0.74 -17.88 -1.43
N TRP A 72 -0.02 -16.80 -1.14
CA TRP A 72 0.16 -16.29 0.23
C TRP A 72 -1.15 -16.03 0.97
N THR A 73 -2.13 -15.41 0.31
CA THR A 73 -3.43 -15.12 0.95
C THR A 73 -4.13 -16.42 1.37
N GLN A 74 -4.19 -17.42 0.48
CA GLN A 74 -4.76 -18.72 0.79
C GLN A 74 -3.97 -19.42 1.91
N PHE A 75 -2.64 -19.37 1.86
CA PHE A 75 -1.77 -19.97 2.87
C PHE A 75 -2.01 -19.38 4.27
N LEU A 76 -2.06 -18.06 4.39
CA LEU A 76 -2.29 -17.37 5.66
C LEU A 76 -3.71 -17.56 6.18
N GLN A 77 -4.71 -17.53 5.30
CA GLN A 77 -6.11 -17.78 5.68
C GLN A 77 -6.30 -19.17 6.28
N ARG A 78 -5.57 -20.19 5.83
CA ARG A 78 -5.68 -21.54 6.40
C ARG A 78 -5.34 -21.60 7.89
N PHE A 79 -4.45 -20.75 8.40
CA PHE A 79 -4.19 -20.68 9.85
C PHE A 79 -5.37 -20.11 10.66
N ARG A 80 -6.23 -19.29 10.04
CA ARG A 80 -7.35 -18.59 10.71
C ARG A 80 -8.70 -19.25 10.50
N THR A 81 -8.97 -19.74 9.30
CA THR A 81 -10.26 -20.34 8.93
C THR A 81 -10.00 -21.75 8.39
N PRO A 82 -10.56 -22.79 9.03
CA PRO A 82 -10.35 -24.15 8.57
C PRO A 82 -11.00 -24.31 7.20
N GLN A 83 -10.26 -24.81 6.21
CA GLN A 83 -10.83 -25.12 4.91
C GLN A 83 -11.53 -26.48 4.97
N LEU A 84 -12.86 -26.46 4.98
CA LEU A 84 -13.65 -27.66 4.72
C LEU A 84 -13.47 -28.04 3.24
N SER A 85 -13.02 -29.27 2.97
CA SER A 85 -12.83 -29.75 1.59
C SER A 85 -14.17 -29.67 0.83
N LYS A 86 -14.30 -28.75 -0.12
CA LYS A 86 -15.49 -28.65 -1.00
C LYS A 86 -15.50 -29.69 -2.11
N HIS A 87 -14.46 -30.52 -2.21
CA HIS A 87 -14.27 -31.47 -3.31
C HIS A 87 -14.39 -32.91 -2.83
N ASN A 88 -15.11 -33.73 -3.61
CA ASN A 88 -15.18 -35.20 -3.45
C ASN A 88 -13.88 -35.91 -3.92
N PHE A 89 -12.78 -35.19 -4.04
CA PHE A 89 -11.47 -35.71 -4.46
C PHE A 89 -10.49 -35.62 -3.28
N PRO A 90 -9.53 -36.55 -3.14
CA PRO A 90 -8.59 -36.62 -2.01
C PRO A 90 -7.53 -35.50 -2.00
N THR A 91 -7.79 -34.35 -2.62
CA THR A 91 -6.81 -33.27 -2.83
C THR A 91 -6.81 -32.20 -1.74
N ALA A 92 -7.66 -32.34 -0.71
CA ALA A 92 -7.71 -31.40 0.41
C ALA A 92 -7.70 -32.19 1.73
N HIS A 93 -6.71 -31.88 2.57
CA HIS A 93 -6.58 -32.46 3.90
C HIS A 93 -7.49 -31.74 4.87
N ASP A 94 -8.03 -32.47 5.84
CA ASP A 94 -8.83 -31.86 6.89
C ASP A 94 -7.92 -31.00 7.78
N ASP A 95 -8.09 -29.69 7.64
CA ASP A 95 -7.54 -28.71 8.56
C ASP A 95 -8.13 -29.01 9.95
N ARG A 96 -7.27 -29.11 10.97
CA ARG A 96 -7.73 -29.22 12.35
C ARG A 96 -8.07 -27.82 12.83
N ALA A 97 -9.33 -27.62 13.21
CA ALA A 97 -9.83 -26.39 13.79
C ALA A 97 -9.07 -26.04 15.09
N PRO A 98 -9.10 -24.78 15.54
CA PRO A 98 -8.46 -24.40 16.78
C PRO A 98 -9.14 -25.11 17.96
N HIS A 99 -8.41 -25.29 19.05
CA HIS A 99 -8.90 -25.88 20.29
C HIS A 99 -8.47 -25.00 21.47
N ASP A 100 -9.02 -25.23 22.66
CA ASP A 100 -8.66 -24.48 23.88
C ASP A 100 -7.15 -24.47 24.19
N SER A 101 -6.39 -25.42 23.64
CA SER A 101 -4.94 -25.57 23.79
C SER A 101 -4.13 -25.05 22.60
N TYR A 102 -4.76 -24.63 21.50
CA TYR A 102 -4.08 -24.11 20.31
C TYR A 102 -4.98 -23.17 19.48
N LEU A 103 -4.53 -21.93 19.30
CA LEU A 103 -5.33 -20.81 18.77
C LEU A 103 -5.48 -20.80 17.25
N TYR A 104 -4.63 -21.53 16.53
CA TYR A 104 -4.61 -21.54 15.07
C TYR A 104 -5.01 -22.92 14.55
N ASN A 105 -5.57 -22.93 13.34
CA ASN A 105 -5.77 -24.19 12.65
C ASN A 105 -4.40 -24.83 12.36
N SER A 106 -4.39 -26.15 12.27
CA SER A 106 -3.23 -26.88 11.78
C SER A 106 -3.55 -27.69 10.54
N PHE A 107 -2.60 -27.75 9.62
CA PHE A 107 -2.81 -28.37 8.32
C PHE A 107 -1.53 -28.92 7.74
N TYR A 108 -1.63 -29.96 6.91
CA TYR A 108 -0.46 -30.52 6.27
C TYR A 108 0.07 -29.63 5.15
N SER A 109 1.39 -29.57 5.05
CA SER A 109 2.11 -28.84 4.01
C SER A 109 3.36 -29.60 3.60
N SER A 110 3.65 -29.58 2.29
CA SER A 110 4.96 -29.97 1.77
C SER A 110 6.00 -28.89 2.09
N THR A 111 7.10 -29.32 2.68
CA THR A 111 8.25 -28.53 3.16
C THR A 111 9.56 -29.24 2.77
N SER A 112 10.71 -28.64 3.09
CA SER A 112 12.03 -29.24 2.90
C SER A 112 12.85 -29.14 4.18
N LEU A 113 13.58 -30.20 4.52
CA LEU A 113 14.58 -30.18 5.58
C LEU A 113 15.94 -29.86 4.97
N LEU A 114 16.39 -28.61 5.04
CA LEU A 114 17.65 -28.26 4.40
C LEU A 114 18.86 -28.90 5.12
N PRO A 115 20.00 -29.06 4.42
CA PRO A 115 21.23 -29.48 5.06
C PRO A 115 21.73 -28.51 6.14
N PRO A 116 22.72 -28.92 6.97
CA PRO A 116 23.31 -28.04 7.96
C PRO A 116 23.67 -26.67 7.38
N SER A 117 23.28 -25.63 8.12
CA SER A 117 23.43 -24.23 7.73
C SER A 117 22.76 -23.84 6.39
N GLY A 118 21.84 -24.66 5.86
CA GLY A 118 21.09 -24.37 4.62
C GLY A 118 21.88 -24.51 3.32
N LYS A 119 23.10 -25.06 3.35
CA LYS A 119 24.01 -25.14 2.20
C LYS A 119 23.65 -26.28 1.24
N LYS A 120 24.22 -26.23 0.03
CA LYS A 120 24.23 -27.32 -0.98
C LYS A 120 22.87 -27.75 -1.53
N MET A 121 21.74 -27.30 -1.00
CA MET A 121 20.42 -27.70 -1.46
C MET A 121 19.62 -26.50 -1.95
N ARG A 122 19.05 -26.61 -3.15
CA ARG A 122 18.08 -25.61 -3.64
C ARG A 122 16.71 -25.84 -3.01
N CYS A 123 15.99 -24.76 -2.68
CA CYS A 123 14.58 -24.85 -2.31
C CYS A 123 13.66 -25.07 -3.53
N TYR A 124 12.42 -25.46 -3.27
CA TYR A 124 11.39 -25.64 -4.30
C TYR A 124 11.03 -24.34 -5.05
N GLY A 125 10.62 -24.47 -6.32
CA GLY A 125 10.12 -23.37 -7.15
C GLY A 125 11.18 -22.37 -7.63
N SER A 126 10.83 -21.55 -8.63
CA SER A 126 11.67 -20.44 -9.12
C SER A 126 11.68 -19.28 -8.11
N PRO A 127 12.83 -18.63 -7.82
CA PRO A 127 12.88 -17.43 -6.98
C PRO A 127 11.90 -16.33 -7.42
N THR A 128 11.71 -16.13 -8.72
CA THR A 128 10.79 -15.10 -9.24
C THR A 128 9.32 -15.37 -8.95
N GLN A 129 8.90 -16.63 -8.86
CA GLN A 129 7.51 -17.01 -8.59
C GLN A 129 7.26 -17.37 -7.12
N TYR A 130 8.33 -17.70 -6.40
CA TYR A 130 8.36 -18.13 -5.01
C TYR A 130 9.40 -17.29 -4.28
N THR A 131 9.14 -15.99 -4.22
CA THR A 131 10.10 -14.96 -3.79
C THR A 131 10.50 -15.14 -2.34
N VAL A 132 9.50 -15.37 -1.49
CA VAL A 132 9.64 -15.47 -0.04
C VAL A 132 9.23 -16.87 0.39
N GLY A 133 9.97 -17.42 1.35
CA GLY A 133 9.61 -18.64 2.06
C GLY A 133 9.51 -18.41 3.56
N VAL A 134 8.97 -19.41 4.25
CA VAL A 134 8.81 -19.47 5.71
C VAL A 134 9.67 -20.60 6.27
N VAL A 135 10.12 -20.42 7.51
CA VAL A 135 10.81 -21.45 8.30
C VAL A 135 9.91 -21.87 9.45
N PHE A 136 9.82 -23.17 9.71
CA PHE A 136 9.12 -23.73 10.87
C PHE A 136 10.10 -24.51 11.74
N GLU A 137 10.01 -24.32 13.06
CA GLU A 137 10.79 -25.07 14.04
C GLU A 137 10.21 -26.48 14.19
N LEU A 138 11.07 -27.50 14.19
CA LEU A 138 10.68 -28.88 14.50
C LEU A 138 10.77 -29.12 16.02
N PRO A 139 9.88 -29.97 16.58
CA PRO A 139 10.01 -30.39 17.97
C PRO A 139 11.37 -31.02 18.27
N SER A 140 11.93 -30.65 19.43
CA SER A 140 13.17 -31.22 19.92
C SER A 140 12.91 -32.54 20.65
N PHE A 141 13.37 -33.65 20.07
CA PHE A 141 13.34 -34.96 20.71
C PHE A 141 14.70 -35.29 21.31
N GLN A 142 14.73 -35.69 22.58
CA GLN A 142 15.95 -36.20 23.23
C GLN A 142 16.28 -37.63 22.79
N ASP A 143 15.26 -38.41 22.41
CA ASP A 143 15.37 -39.80 21.97
C ASP A 143 14.86 -39.93 20.53
N THR A 144 15.71 -40.50 19.67
CA THR A 144 15.40 -40.75 18.26
C THR A 144 14.29 -41.79 18.07
N LEU A 145 14.12 -42.72 19.02
CA LEU A 145 13.00 -43.67 18.99
C LEU A 145 11.67 -42.94 19.17
N LEU A 146 11.60 -42.01 20.12
CA LEU A 146 10.41 -41.18 20.33
C LEU A 146 10.07 -40.28 19.12
N GLU A 147 11.09 -39.76 18.43
CA GLU A 147 10.90 -39.01 17.18
C GLU A 147 10.29 -39.92 16.11
N ASN A 148 10.84 -41.11 15.89
CA ASN A 148 10.34 -42.05 14.89
C ASN A 148 8.93 -42.55 15.20
N ASP A 149 8.63 -42.84 16.47
CA ASP A 149 7.29 -43.22 16.93
C ASP A 149 6.29 -42.10 16.70
N SER A 150 6.70 -40.85 16.98
CA SER A 150 5.87 -39.67 16.72
C SER A 150 5.64 -39.44 15.24
N ILE A 151 6.68 -39.54 14.40
CA ILE A 151 6.58 -39.44 12.94
C ILE A 151 5.59 -40.49 12.40
N THR A 152 5.72 -41.75 12.85
CA THR A 152 4.85 -42.86 12.41
C THR A 152 3.41 -42.63 12.82
N ARG A 153 3.17 -42.24 14.07
CA ARG A 153 1.83 -41.99 14.62
C ARG A 153 1.13 -40.77 14.00
N THR A 154 1.91 -39.79 13.55
CA THR A 154 1.40 -38.53 13.00
C THR A 154 1.43 -38.50 11.49
N GLU A 155 1.82 -39.61 10.84
CA GLU A 155 1.87 -39.73 9.38
C GLU A 155 2.67 -38.59 8.75
N THR A 156 3.78 -38.25 9.40
CA THR A 156 4.76 -37.33 8.86
C THR A 156 5.62 -38.11 7.86
N TRP A 157 5.69 -37.65 6.61
CA TRP A 157 6.37 -38.37 5.54
C TRP A 157 7.60 -37.61 5.07
N ALA A 158 8.69 -38.32 4.81
CA ALA A 158 9.93 -37.70 4.33
C ALA A 158 10.54 -38.52 3.19
N TRP A 159 10.90 -37.82 2.12
CA TRP A 159 11.63 -38.36 0.97
C TRP A 159 12.97 -37.66 0.82
N PRO A 160 14.04 -38.39 0.46
CA PRO A 160 15.33 -37.79 0.21
C PRO A 160 15.33 -36.97 -1.08
N ALA A 161 16.40 -36.19 -1.26
CA ALA A 161 16.57 -35.37 -2.46
C ALA A 161 16.47 -36.20 -3.76
N GLY A 162 15.83 -35.63 -4.78
CA GLY A 162 15.67 -36.27 -6.09
C GLY A 162 14.36 -37.05 -6.25
N TYR A 163 13.54 -37.13 -5.21
CA TYR A 163 12.16 -37.57 -5.28
C TYR A 163 11.25 -36.34 -5.29
N SER A 164 10.38 -36.25 -6.30
CA SER A 164 9.24 -35.34 -6.30
C SER A 164 8.01 -36.21 -6.09
N ALA A 165 7.56 -36.35 -4.86
CA ALA A 165 6.49 -37.28 -4.56
C ALA A 165 5.12 -36.74 -5.01
N LYS A 166 5.03 -35.46 -5.46
CA LYS A 166 3.76 -34.78 -5.75
C LYS A 166 2.75 -35.15 -4.67
N THR A 167 3.19 -34.99 -3.42
CA THR A 167 2.59 -35.57 -2.23
C THR A 167 1.12 -35.24 -2.10
N GLU A 168 0.71 -34.08 -2.60
CA GLU A 168 -0.66 -33.60 -2.64
C GLU A 168 -1.65 -34.49 -3.44
N PHE A 169 -1.18 -35.38 -4.31
CA PHE A 169 -2.04 -36.33 -5.04
C PHE A 169 -2.03 -37.75 -4.46
N ASN A 170 -1.10 -37.98 -3.53
CA ASN A 170 -0.69 -39.30 -3.09
C ASN A 170 -1.05 -39.54 -1.62
N ILE A 171 -1.52 -38.50 -0.93
CA ILE A 171 -1.92 -38.52 0.47
C ILE A 171 -3.41 -38.22 0.55
N ASP A 172 -4.18 -38.99 1.33
CA ASP A 172 -5.62 -38.76 1.53
C ASP A 172 -5.92 -37.59 2.47
N SER A 173 -7.21 -37.28 2.66
CA SER A 173 -7.64 -36.16 3.51
C SER A 173 -7.19 -36.27 4.98
N HIS A 174 -6.89 -37.48 5.47
CA HIS A 174 -6.47 -37.74 6.84
C HIS A 174 -4.94 -37.63 7.01
N GLY A 175 -4.18 -37.69 5.92
CA GLY A 175 -2.72 -37.69 5.95
C GLY A 175 -2.10 -39.05 5.58
N HIS A 176 -2.91 -40.07 5.26
CA HIS A 176 -2.39 -41.38 4.89
C HIS A 176 -1.86 -41.38 3.46
N LEU A 177 -0.68 -41.95 3.26
CA LEU A 177 -0.15 -42.20 1.93
C LEU A 177 -0.98 -43.29 1.22
N THR A 178 -1.78 -42.92 0.22
CA THR A 178 -2.60 -43.84 -0.58
C THR A 178 -1.87 -44.40 -1.79
N HIS A 179 -1.01 -43.58 -2.40
CA HIS A 179 -0.21 -43.90 -3.58
C HIS A 179 1.13 -43.18 -3.46
N GLY A 180 2.14 -43.56 -4.24
CA GLY A 180 3.44 -42.88 -4.26
C GLY A 180 4.61 -43.79 -3.89
N ARG A 181 5.80 -43.19 -3.73
CA ARG A 181 7.06 -43.92 -3.53
C ARG A 181 7.30 -44.26 -2.07
N GLN A 182 6.42 -45.09 -1.50
CA GLN A 182 6.53 -45.54 -0.11
C GLN A 182 7.86 -46.27 0.15
N GLU A 183 8.37 -46.98 -0.85
CA GLU A 183 9.66 -47.68 -0.83
C GLU A 183 10.86 -46.73 -0.69
N SER A 184 10.66 -45.43 -0.93
CA SER A 184 11.71 -44.40 -0.85
C SER A 184 11.54 -43.48 0.36
N LEU A 185 10.58 -43.77 1.26
CA LEU A 185 10.43 -43.04 2.52
C LEU A 185 11.63 -43.28 3.43
N VAL A 186 12.02 -42.23 4.15
CA VAL A 186 13.12 -42.26 5.10
C VAL A 186 12.72 -41.60 6.41
N SER A 187 13.34 -42.00 7.52
CA SER A 187 13.18 -41.29 8.78
C SER A 187 13.90 -39.93 8.75
N PHE A 188 13.55 -39.02 9.66
CA PHE A 188 14.27 -37.76 9.80
C PHE A 188 15.75 -37.96 10.12
N GLN A 189 16.10 -38.98 10.90
CA GLN A 189 17.50 -39.32 11.17
C GLN A 189 18.27 -39.65 9.88
N ILE A 190 17.71 -40.50 9.02
CA ILE A 190 18.32 -40.88 7.74
C ILE A 190 18.39 -39.65 6.83
N LEU A 191 17.33 -38.83 6.79
CA LEU A 191 17.33 -37.61 5.98
C LEU A 191 18.42 -36.62 6.42
N ARG A 192 18.56 -36.41 7.74
CA ARG A 192 19.63 -35.57 8.32
C ARG A 192 21.02 -36.13 8.02
N GLN A 193 21.16 -37.45 7.95
CA GLN A 193 22.41 -38.11 7.56
C GLN A 193 22.74 -37.79 6.09
N TYR A 194 21.82 -38.03 5.15
CA TYR A 194 22.04 -37.71 3.74
C TYR A 194 22.38 -36.24 3.53
N ASN A 195 21.69 -35.34 4.22
CA ASN A 195 21.97 -33.92 4.21
C ASN A 195 23.41 -33.59 4.65
N ARG A 196 23.93 -34.24 5.71
CA ARG A 196 25.33 -34.09 6.13
C ARG A 196 26.29 -34.64 5.07
N GLU A 197 25.97 -35.79 4.49
CA GLU A 197 26.77 -36.41 3.43
C GLU A 197 26.88 -35.48 2.21
N TYR A 198 25.80 -34.79 1.80
CA TYR A 198 25.84 -33.80 0.72
C TYR A 198 26.77 -32.62 1.02
N CYS A 199 26.84 -32.19 2.28
CA CYS A 199 27.74 -31.11 2.69
C CYS A 199 29.21 -31.54 2.76
N LEU A 200 29.47 -32.79 3.14
CA LEU A 200 30.82 -33.35 3.25
C LEU A 200 31.39 -33.80 1.89
N ALA A 201 30.52 -34.18 0.96
CA ALA A 201 30.92 -34.62 -0.37
C ALA A 201 31.65 -33.48 -1.12
N GLY A 202 32.91 -33.74 -1.46
CA GLY A 202 33.66 -32.92 -2.41
C GLY A 202 33.09 -33.02 -3.82
N SER A 203 33.67 -32.26 -4.75
CA SER A 203 33.23 -32.28 -6.16
C SER A 203 33.35 -33.67 -6.81
N ASP A 204 34.30 -34.51 -6.39
CA ASP A 204 34.49 -35.84 -6.98
C ASP A 204 33.83 -36.97 -6.17
N ASP A 205 33.28 -36.67 -4.99
CA ASP A 205 32.65 -37.66 -4.14
C ASP A 205 31.24 -37.97 -4.66
N PRO A 206 30.93 -39.26 -4.90
CA PRO A 206 29.63 -39.63 -5.41
C PRO A 206 28.57 -39.58 -4.32
N VAL A 207 27.52 -38.80 -4.56
CA VAL A 207 26.31 -38.72 -3.72
C VAL A 207 25.13 -39.40 -4.41
N PHE A 208 24.16 -39.86 -3.64
CA PHE A 208 22.91 -40.41 -4.17
C PHE A 208 21.83 -39.32 -4.24
N ILE A 209 21.23 -39.14 -5.41
CA ILE A 209 20.06 -38.30 -5.63
C ILE A 209 18.98 -39.19 -6.24
N GLY A 210 17.92 -39.42 -5.49
CA GLY A 210 16.97 -40.46 -5.83
C GLY A 210 17.65 -41.83 -5.85
N THR A 211 17.47 -42.56 -6.94
CA THR A 211 18.18 -43.82 -7.21
C THR A 211 19.49 -43.64 -7.98
N LYS A 212 19.85 -42.41 -8.35
CA LYS A 212 21.01 -42.12 -9.20
C LYS A 212 22.21 -41.74 -8.34
N ARG A 213 23.34 -42.39 -8.61
CA ARG A 213 24.65 -41.97 -8.11
C ARG A 213 25.17 -40.86 -9.02
N ALA A 214 25.60 -39.74 -8.44
CA ALA A 214 26.07 -38.60 -9.21
C ALA A 214 27.28 -37.94 -8.52
N THR A 215 28.21 -37.47 -9.34
CA THR A 215 29.44 -36.76 -8.95
C THR A 215 29.41 -35.34 -9.53
N GLY A 216 30.25 -34.43 -9.03
CA GLY A 216 30.36 -33.07 -9.56
C GLY A 216 29.21 -32.14 -9.15
N ILE A 217 28.39 -32.53 -8.18
CA ILE A 217 27.18 -31.77 -7.82
C ILE A 217 27.52 -30.68 -6.82
N HIS A 218 27.43 -29.44 -7.28
CA HIS A 218 27.54 -28.26 -6.42
C HIS A 218 26.24 -28.02 -5.64
N THR A 219 25.09 -28.30 -6.26
CA THR A 219 23.75 -28.05 -5.70
C THR A 219 22.83 -29.24 -5.92
N VAL A 220 22.37 -29.81 -4.82
CA VAL A 220 21.43 -30.93 -4.72
C VAL A 220 19.99 -30.40 -4.84
N PRO A 221 19.06 -31.13 -5.50
CA PRO A 221 17.65 -30.77 -5.50
C PRO A 221 17.05 -30.83 -4.09
N TYR A 222 15.93 -30.14 -3.89
CA TYR A 222 15.18 -30.19 -2.63
C TYR A 222 14.80 -31.64 -2.27
N ASN A 223 14.74 -31.90 -0.98
CA ASN A 223 14.03 -33.04 -0.40
C ASN A 223 12.61 -32.63 -0.02
N GLU A 224 11.75 -33.60 0.28
CA GLU A 224 10.35 -33.34 0.57
C GLU A 224 9.98 -33.91 1.94
N VAL A 225 9.47 -33.04 2.81
CA VAL A 225 8.94 -33.38 4.14
C VAL A 225 7.50 -32.91 4.21
N TYR A 226 6.60 -33.86 4.32
CA TYR A 226 5.17 -33.64 4.45
C TYR A 226 4.78 -33.64 5.92
N ILE A 227 4.44 -32.46 6.45
CA ILE A 227 4.28 -32.25 7.89
C ILE A 227 3.14 -31.27 8.19
N ARG A 228 2.55 -31.41 9.37
CA ARG A 228 1.48 -30.53 9.86
C ARG A 228 2.07 -29.24 10.45
N VAL A 229 1.71 -28.10 9.88
CA VAL A 229 2.06 -26.74 10.36
C VAL A 229 0.86 -26.10 11.05
N GLY A 230 1.07 -25.06 11.87
CA GLY A 230 0.02 -24.42 12.66
C GLY A 230 -0.25 -25.13 13.99
N GLY A 231 -1.44 -24.93 14.55
CA GLY A 231 -1.78 -25.45 15.87
C GLY A 231 -1.27 -24.51 16.97
N THR A 232 -0.15 -24.83 17.61
CA THR A 232 0.37 -24.05 18.74
C THR A 232 1.15 -22.79 18.29
N HIS A 233 1.23 -21.80 19.17
CA HIS A 233 2.08 -20.62 19.02
C HIS A 233 3.38 -20.73 19.85
N SER A 234 3.47 -21.71 20.76
CA SER A 234 4.61 -21.86 21.67
C SER A 234 5.64 -22.85 21.10
N SER A 235 6.88 -22.42 20.94
CA SER A 235 8.00 -23.29 20.54
C SER A 235 8.20 -24.47 21.51
N LYS A 236 7.84 -24.28 22.80
CA LYS A 236 7.90 -25.30 23.85
C LYS A 236 6.80 -26.37 23.74
N GLU A 237 5.78 -26.12 22.93
CA GLU A 237 4.64 -27.01 22.70
C GLU A 237 4.58 -27.53 21.27
N SER A 238 5.59 -27.21 20.45
CA SER A 238 5.71 -27.74 19.09
C SER A 238 5.57 -29.25 19.13
N SER A 239 4.66 -29.78 18.31
CA SER A 239 4.31 -31.20 18.34
C SER A 239 3.96 -31.67 16.94
N LEU A 240 4.47 -32.85 16.58
CA LEU A 240 4.06 -33.48 15.33
C LEU A 240 2.57 -33.85 15.34
N GLU A 241 1.97 -34.01 16.52
CA GLU A 241 0.56 -34.41 16.65
C GLU A 241 -0.39 -33.27 16.31
N HIS A 242 -0.16 -32.08 16.88
CA HIS A 242 -1.08 -30.95 16.79
C HIS A 242 -0.67 -29.93 15.73
N GLY A 243 0.59 -29.97 15.30
CA GLY A 243 1.20 -29.05 14.36
C GLY A 243 2.44 -28.39 14.96
N ILE A 244 3.42 -28.13 14.11
CA ILE A 244 4.72 -27.57 14.51
C ILE A 244 4.70 -26.05 14.74
N GLY A 245 3.53 -25.43 14.66
CA GLY A 245 3.30 -24.03 14.98
C GLY A 245 3.42 -23.04 13.82
N LEU A 246 3.53 -21.76 14.16
CA LEU A 246 3.63 -20.64 13.23
C LEU A 246 5.06 -20.49 12.65
N PRO A 247 5.24 -19.71 11.57
CA PRO A 247 6.57 -19.40 11.05
C PRO A 247 7.47 -18.75 12.10
N VAL A 248 8.72 -19.22 12.20
CA VAL A 248 9.76 -18.67 13.09
C VAL A 248 10.78 -17.80 12.36
N ALA A 249 10.79 -17.79 11.03
CA ALA A 249 11.57 -16.88 10.20
C ALA A 249 10.99 -16.75 8.80
N LEU A 250 11.35 -15.68 8.10
CA LEU A 250 11.15 -15.50 6.66
C LEU A 250 12.48 -15.58 5.93
N PHE A 251 12.47 -16.06 4.69
CA PHE A 251 13.67 -16.04 3.87
C PHE A 251 13.42 -15.71 2.41
N VAL A 252 14.42 -15.10 1.78
CA VAL A 252 14.54 -14.96 0.33
C VAL A 252 15.73 -15.77 -0.17
N ARG A 253 15.82 -15.92 -1.49
CA ARG A 253 16.89 -16.69 -2.15
C ARG A 253 17.76 -15.86 -3.07
N LEU A 254 17.44 -14.57 -3.22
CA LEU A 254 18.21 -13.60 -3.99
C LEU A 254 18.36 -12.32 -3.15
N PRO A 255 19.54 -11.70 -3.15
CA PRO A 255 19.83 -10.47 -2.42
C PRO A 255 19.32 -9.21 -3.16
N SER A 256 18.33 -9.33 -4.05
CA SER A 256 17.85 -8.17 -4.82
C SER A 256 16.88 -7.31 -3.99
N TYR A 257 16.87 -6.00 -4.22
CA TYR A 257 15.91 -5.11 -3.55
C TYR A 257 14.47 -5.57 -3.75
N GLY A 258 14.14 -6.05 -4.94
CA GLY A 258 12.86 -6.68 -5.26
C GLY A 258 12.44 -7.77 -4.29
N HIS A 259 13.35 -8.69 -3.99
CA HIS A 259 13.10 -9.82 -3.09
C HIS A 259 13.04 -9.35 -1.63
N LEU A 260 13.97 -8.50 -1.22
CA LEU A 260 14.06 -7.99 0.16
C LEU A 260 12.82 -7.15 0.53
N ILE A 261 12.38 -6.23 -0.33
CA ILE A 261 11.16 -5.44 -0.11
C ILE A 261 9.92 -6.35 -0.12
N THR A 262 9.88 -7.38 -0.98
CA THR A 262 8.77 -8.36 -0.96
C THR A 262 8.73 -9.15 0.35
N MET A 263 9.91 -9.49 0.92
CA MET A 263 10.01 -10.12 2.23
C MET A 263 9.51 -9.20 3.34
N LEU A 264 9.86 -7.92 3.32
CA LEU A 264 9.37 -6.92 4.28
C LEU A 264 7.85 -6.71 4.20
N ARG A 265 7.29 -6.65 2.98
CA ARG A 265 5.83 -6.66 2.78
C ARG A 265 5.20 -7.93 3.32
N THR A 266 5.82 -9.09 3.09
CA THR A 266 5.33 -10.37 3.61
C THR A 266 5.38 -10.41 5.14
N LYS A 267 6.43 -9.84 5.77
CA LYS A 267 6.50 -9.64 7.22
C LYS A 267 5.34 -8.79 7.72
N ALA A 268 5.05 -7.66 7.07
CA ALA A 268 3.90 -6.82 7.40
C ALA A 268 2.57 -7.61 7.33
N ARG A 269 2.41 -8.45 6.32
CA ARG A 269 1.24 -9.35 6.21
C ARG A 269 1.14 -10.33 7.37
N LEU A 270 2.25 -10.96 7.78
CA LEU A 270 2.25 -11.86 8.93
C LEU A 270 1.81 -11.12 10.19
N ILE A 271 2.37 -9.94 10.44
CA ILE A 271 2.00 -9.10 11.60
C ILE A 271 0.51 -8.75 11.55
N HIS A 272 -0.01 -8.35 10.38
CA HIS A 272 -1.41 -8.01 10.22
C HIS A 272 -2.35 -9.22 10.37
N VAL A 273 -1.94 -10.42 9.95
CA VAL A 273 -2.76 -11.63 10.06
C VAL A 273 -2.73 -12.22 11.48
N PHE A 274 -1.58 -12.13 12.15
CA PHE A 274 -1.29 -12.72 13.45
C PHE A 274 -1.09 -11.65 14.54
N GLN A 275 -1.89 -10.58 14.54
CA GLN A 275 -1.70 -9.37 15.38
C GLN A 275 -1.53 -9.65 16.88
N GLU A 276 -2.00 -10.82 17.33
CA GLU A 276 -1.93 -11.24 18.73
C GLU A 276 -0.55 -11.80 19.12
N GLU A 277 0.32 -12.16 18.16
CA GLU A 277 1.64 -12.74 18.43
C GLU A 277 2.79 -11.74 18.31
N PRO A 278 3.39 -11.30 19.44
CA PRO A 278 4.51 -10.36 19.44
C PRO A 278 5.73 -10.89 18.68
N ALA A 279 5.92 -12.21 18.66
CA ALA A 279 7.03 -12.86 17.97
C ALA A 279 7.06 -12.57 16.45
N MET A 280 5.93 -12.20 15.84
CA MET A 280 5.87 -11.85 14.42
C MET A 280 6.52 -10.49 14.11
N LYS A 281 6.54 -9.56 15.08
CA LYS A 281 7.21 -8.26 14.91
C LYS A 281 8.72 -8.41 14.78
N ASP A 282 9.29 -9.32 15.56
CA ASP A 282 10.74 -9.60 15.61
C ASP A 282 11.13 -10.87 14.84
N ILE A 283 10.31 -11.28 13.87
CA ILE A 283 10.59 -12.46 13.04
C ILE A 283 11.90 -12.26 12.27
N PRO A 284 12.90 -13.17 12.42
CA PRO A 284 14.15 -13.11 11.68
C PRO A 284 13.94 -13.14 10.17
N LEU A 285 14.74 -12.34 9.47
CA LEU A 285 14.75 -12.22 8.02
C LEU A 285 16.06 -12.81 7.48
N LEU A 286 15.96 -13.72 6.51
CA LEU A 286 17.11 -14.51 6.07
C LEU A 286 17.33 -14.44 4.56
N LEU A 287 18.58 -14.58 4.15
CA LEU A 287 18.95 -14.99 2.80
C LEU A 287 19.43 -16.45 2.85
N VAL A 288 18.78 -17.33 2.10
CA VAL A 288 19.14 -18.75 2.03
C VAL A 288 19.54 -19.09 0.61
N THR A 289 20.83 -19.37 0.41
CA THR A 289 21.39 -19.75 -0.89
C THR A 289 22.13 -21.08 -0.78
N PRO A 290 22.10 -21.95 -1.81
CA PRO A 290 22.90 -23.18 -1.79
C PRO A 290 24.40 -22.93 -1.60
N GLU A 291 24.90 -21.83 -2.13
CA GLU A 291 26.33 -21.48 -2.16
C GLU A 291 26.81 -21.01 -0.78
N HIS A 292 26.04 -20.16 -0.11
CA HIS A 292 26.47 -19.50 1.12
C HIS A 292 25.76 -20.01 2.37
N GLY A 293 24.65 -20.74 2.20
CA GLY A 293 23.81 -21.18 3.29
C GLY A 293 22.87 -20.08 3.78
N VAL A 294 22.58 -20.10 5.08
CA VAL A 294 21.74 -19.11 5.76
C VAL A 294 22.57 -17.91 6.19
N GLN A 295 22.13 -16.73 5.77
CA GLN A 295 22.62 -15.43 6.23
C GLN A 295 21.45 -14.66 6.85
N VAL A 296 21.73 -13.87 7.88
CA VAL A 296 20.73 -13.08 8.58
C VAL A 296 20.77 -11.65 8.04
N LEU A 297 19.61 -11.12 7.64
CA LEU A 297 19.43 -9.70 7.40
C LEU A 297 19.23 -9.03 8.77
N THR A 298 20.35 -8.74 9.44
CA THR A 298 20.39 -8.15 10.79
C THR A 298 19.67 -6.81 10.85
N HIS A 299 19.36 -6.32 12.05
CA HIS A 299 18.79 -4.97 12.20
C HIS A 299 19.69 -3.88 11.59
N GLU A 300 21.01 -3.96 11.76
CA GLU A 300 21.96 -3.02 11.13
C GLU A 300 21.82 -3.02 9.59
N LEU A 301 21.69 -4.20 8.97
CA LEU A 301 21.49 -4.33 7.52
C LEU A 301 20.08 -3.92 7.07
N GLN A 302 19.06 -4.11 7.91
CA GLN A 302 17.71 -3.60 7.63
C GLN A 302 17.69 -2.07 7.63
N ASP A 303 18.41 -1.44 8.55
CA ASP A 303 18.55 0.02 8.60
C ASP A 303 19.26 0.56 7.36
N GLU A 304 20.35 -0.10 6.93
CA GLU A 304 21.05 0.25 5.68
C GLU A 304 20.16 0.02 4.45
N LEU A 305 19.42 -1.08 4.42
CA LEU A 305 18.44 -1.36 3.36
C LEU A 305 17.38 -0.24 3.28
N TRP A 306 16.88 0.23 4.42
CA TRP A 306 15.93 1.35 4.44
C TRP A 306 16.53 2.65 3.94
N LYS A 307 17.78 2.95 4.34
CA LYS A 307 18.51 4.13 3.87
C LYS A 307 18.76 4.13 2.37
N ASP A 308 19.12 2.98 1.81
CA ASP A 308 19.29 2.83 0.37
C ASP A 308 17.93 2.86 -0.35
N ALA A 309 16.93 2.17 0.17
CA ALA A 309 15.60 2.14 -0.41
C ALA A 309 14.95 3.53 -0.45
N SER A 310 15.16 4.34 0.58
CA SER A 310 14.58 5.67 0.69
C SER A 310 15.27 6.71 -0.19
N SER A 311 16.51 6.49 -0.65
CA SER A 311 17.28 7.51 -1.38
C SER A 311 17.62 7.12 -2.81
N LYS A 312 17.77 5.82 -3.09
CA LYS A 312 18.32 5.31 -4.35
C LYS A 312 17.39 4.35 -5.08
N LEU A 313 16.38 3.75 -4.43
CA LEU A 313 15.55 2.73 -5.04
C LEU A 313 14.28 3.31 -5.68
N ASN A 314 14.07 3.05 -6.97
CA ASN A 314 12.78 3.32 -7.59
C ASN A 314 11.72 2.39 -6.96
N PRO A 315 10.68 2.95 -6.31
CA PRO A 315 9.66 2.12 -5.69
C PRO A 315 8.87 1.37 -6.76
N PHE A 316 8.41 0.17 -6.40
CA PHE A 316 7.65 -0.69 -7.29
C PHE A 316 6.44 -1.32 -6.57
N GLN A 317 5.38 -1.50 -7.33
CA GLN A 317 4.21 -2.23 -6.88
C GLN A 317 4.46 -3.72 -6.81
N ASN A 318 3.67 -4.37 -5.95
CA ASN A 318 3.52 -5.81 -6.02
C ASN A 318 2.81 -6.19 -7.33
N GLN A 319 3.57 -6.83 -8.23
CA GLN A 319 3.09 -7.22 -9.56
C GLN A 319 1.88 -8.17 -9.52
N THR A 320 1.67 -8.93 -8.42
CA THR A 320 0.53 -9.85 -8.33
C THR A 320 -0.81 -9.15 -8.15
N ILE A 321 -0.81 -7.92 -7.61
CA ILE A 321 -2.04 -7.16 -7.31
C ILE A 321 -2.11 -5.80 -8.03
N ALA A 322 -1.03 -5.34 -8.66
CA ALA A 322 -0.96 -4.03 -9.31
C ALA A 322 -2.12 -3.76 -10.29
N TYR A 323 -2.38 -4.69 -11.22
CA TYR A 323 -3.47 -4.54 -12.20
C TYR A 323 -4.87 -4.66 -11.60
N ARG A 324 -4.99 -5.24 -10.40
CA ARG A 324 -6.25 -5.45 -9.64
C ARG A 324 -6.48 -4.42 -8.54
N THR A 325 -5.62 -3.41 -8.46
CA THR A 325 -5.71 -2.30 -7.50
C THR A 325 -5.65 -0.96 -8.22
N THR A 326 -6.17 -0.91 -9.45
CA THR A 326 -6.27 0.32 -10.24
C THR A 326 -7.60 1.03 -10.00
N LEU A 327 -7.67 2.32 -10.34
CA LEU A 327 -8.91 3.12 -10.19
C LEU A 327 -10.15 2.44 -10.82
N ARG A 328 -10.00 1.75 -11.96
CA ARG A 328 -11.13 1.16 -12.70
C ARG A 328 -11.38 -0.32 -12.35
N LEU A 329 -10.38 -0.99 -11.80
CA LEU A 329 -10.39 -2.43 -11.55
C LEU A 329 -9.74 -2.67 -10.19
N THR A 330 -10.49 -2.40 -9.12
CA THR A 330 -10.11 -2.76 -7.75
C THR A 330 -10.91 -3.98 -7.31
N GLU A 331 -10.25 -5.13 -7.21
CA GLU A 331 -10.84 -6.36 -6.66
C GLU A 331 -10.72 -6.34 -5.13
N PRO A 332 -11.79 -6.69 -4.37
CA PRO A 332 -11.77 -6.63 -2.90
C PRO A 332 -10.62 -7.41 -2.26
N ASP A 333 -10.37 -8.64 -2.69
CA ASP A 333 -9.31 -9.50 -2.13
C ASP A 333 -7.91 -8.94 -2.41
N SER A 334 -7.71 -8.35 -3.60
CA SER A 334 -6.43 -7.74 -3.97
C SER A 334 -6.18 -6.43 -3.22
N PHE A 335 -7.25 -5.67 -2.95
CA PHE A 335 -7.18 -4.48 -2.12
C PHE A 335 -6.91 -4.83 -0.65
N GLN A 336 -7.58 -5.86 -0.13
CA GLN A 336 -7.30 -6.37 1.21
C GLN A 336 -5.85 -6.81 1.35
N GLN A 337 -5.32 -7.57 0.37
CA GLN A 337 -3.91 -7.93 0.36
C GLN A 337 -2.99 -6.70 0.34
N LYS A 338 -3.34 -5.64 -0.40
CA LYS A 338 -2.56 -4.40 -0.39
C LYS A 338 -2.51 -3.76 0.99
N VAL A 339 -3.64 -3.70 1.70
CA VAL A 339 -3.71 -3.17 3.07
C VAL A 339 -2.85 -3.99 4.02
N GLU A 340 -2.84 -5.32 3.86
CA GLU A 340 -1.97 -6.22 4.63
C GLU A 340 -0.47 -6.02 4.33
N GLU A 341 -0.11 -5.50 3.16
CA GLU A 341 1.28 -5.26 2.74
C GLU A 341 1.82 -3.87 3.13
N LEU A 342 1.00 -3.01 3.75
CA LEU A 342 1.42 -1.68 4.19
C LEU A 342 2.45 -1.77 5.32
N LEU A 343 3.50 -0.96 5.22
CA LEU A 343 4.61 -0.97 6.17
C LEU A 343 4.28 -0.16 7.43
N GLU A 344 4.52 -0.73 8.61
CA GLU A 344 4.52 0.01 9.88
C GLU A 344 5.86 0.76 9.98
N LEU A 345 5.82 2.09 9.93
CA LEU A 345 7.01 2.93 10.08
C LEU A 345 7.13 3.31 11.55
N ASP A 346 7.70 2.42 12.35
CA ASP A 346 7.84 2.58 13.80
C ASP A 346 8.80 3.71 14.19
N ASP A 347 8.88 3.98 15.50
CA ASP A 347 9.77 5.01 16.07
C ASP A 347 11.25 4.81 15.68
N ASN A 348 11.68 3.56 15.45
CA ASN A 348 13.07 3.29 15.10
C ASN A 348 13.36 3.74 13.68
N ILE A 349 12.50 3.37 12.72
CA ILE A 349 12.59 3.82 11.33
C ILE A 349 12.45 5.34 11.25
N GLN A 350 11.54 5.93 12.01
CA GLN A 350 11.33 7.39 12.04
C GLN A 350 12.54 8.16 12.58
N ARG A 351 13.29 7.60 13.54
CA ARG A 351 14.55 8.19 14.03
C ARG A 351 15.71 8.01 13.06
N LEU A 352 15.69 6.92 12.30
CA LEU A 352 16.73 6.59 11.33
C LEU A 352 16.67 7.51 10.11
N LEU A 353 15.47 7.76 9.57
CA LEU A 353 15.26 8.40 8.28
C LEU A 353 14.98 9.90 8.38
N THR A 354 15.39 10.66 7.37
CA THR A 354 14.99 12.07 7.23
C THR A 354 13.51 12.18 6.84
N PRO A 355 12.86 13.35 6.98
CA PRO A 355 11.48 13.55 6.53
C PRO A 355 11.28 13.22 5.04
N GLU A 356 12.23 13.59 4.18
CA GLU A 356 12.20 13.30 2.75
C GLU A 356 12.30 11.79 2.47
N GLU A 357 13.21 11.11 3.17
CA GLU A 357 13.36 9.66 3.09
C GLU A 357 12.10 8.92 3.58
N LEU A 358 11.49 9.39 4.67
CA LEU A 358 10.22 8.86 5.17
C LEU A 358 9.09 9.06 4.15
N ALA A 359 9.03 10.23 3.51
CA ALA A 359 8.06 10.52 2.47
C ALA A 359 8.23 9.56 1.28
N HIS A 360 9.48 9.31 0.87
CA HIS A 360 9.79 8.35 -0.18
C HIS A 360 9.30 6.94 0.15
N ILE A 361 9.55 6.45 1.36
CA ILE A 361 9.12 5.11 1.78
C ILE A 361 7.59 5.05 1.88
N ALA A 362 6.97 5.99 2.58
CA ALA A 362 5.53 6.02 2.80
C ALA A 362 4.74 6.12 1.49
N GLY A 363 5.16 7.00 0.58
CA GLY A 363 4.52 7.18 -0.72
C GLY A 363 4.87 6.10 -1.74
N GLY A 364 6.11 5.60 -1.73
CA GLY A 364 6.61 4.67 -2.74
C GLY A 364 6.28 3.20 -2.45
N PHE A 365 6.55 2.74 -1.22
CA PHE A 365 6.33 1.34 -0.85
C PHE A 365 5.00 1.11 -0.14
N GLY A 366 4.39 2.19 0.38
CA GLY A 366 3.14 2.18 1.14
C GLY A 366 3.40 2.07 2.65
N ALA A 367 2.70 2.87 3.44
CA ALA A 367 2.73 2.83 4.90
C ALA A 367 1.32 2.71 5.49
N THR A 368 1.22 2.23 6.73
CA THR A 368 -0.06 2.17 7.44
C THR A 368 -0.62 3.57 7.69
N ASP A 369 -1.94 3.67 7.81
CA ASP A 369 -2.62 4.95 8.07
C ASP A 369 -2.13 5.58 9.38
N GLU A 370 -1.91 4.77 10.42
CA GLU A 370 -1.40 5.21 11.72
C GLU A 370 0.01 5.82 11.59
N SER A 371 0.91 5.15 10.87
CA SER A 371 2.30 5.62 10.68
C SER A 371 2.31 6.94 9.93
N LEU A 372 1.54 7.01 8.83
CA LEU A 372 1.49 8.19 7.98
C LEU A 372 0.83 9.38 8.69
N ALA A 373 -0.28 9.16 9.41
CA ALA A 373 -0.92 10.20 10.20
C ALA A 373 0.00 10.76 11.28
N HIS A 374 0.75 9.89 11.97
CA HIS A 374 1.71 10.30 13.00
C HIS A 374 2.84 11.17 12.41
N ILE A 375 3.44 10.75 11.29
CA ILE A 375 4.51 11.52 10.63
C ILE A 375 3.99 12.87 10.14
N LEU A 376 2.81 12.91 9.51
CA LEU A 376 2.19 14.17 9.05
C LEU A 376 1.93 15.12 10.24
N GLN A 377 1.47 14.58 11.37
CA GLN A 377 1.25 15.39 12.57
C GLN A 377 2.56 15.95 13.13
N MET A 378 3.64 15.16 13.15
CA MET A 378 4.97 15.60 13.55
C MET A 378 5.49 16.74 12.65
N MET A 379 5.31 16.62 11.32
CA MET A 379 5.69 17.69 10.38
C MET A 379 4.88 18.97 10.62
N MET A 380 3.57 18.84 10.84
CA MET A 380 2.70 19.98 11.14
C MET A 380 3.09 20.69 12.44
N GLN A 381 3.40 19.94 13.51
CA GLN A 381 3.85 20.52 14.78
C GLN A 381 5.20 21.24 14.63
N THR A 382 6.10 20.67 13.83
CA THR A 382 7.39 21.29 13.53
C THR A 382 7.21 22.61 12.78
N ASP A 383 6.33 22.66 11.76
CA ASP A 383 6.02 23.89 11.04
C ASP A 383 5.41 24.95 11.99
N GLN A 384 4.54 24.56 12.92
CA GLN A 384 3.97 25.46 13.93
C GLN A 384 5.02 26.02 14.89
N GLN A 385 5.95 25.20 15.37
CA GLN A 385 7.02 25.64 16.27
C GLN A 385 7.92 26.68 15.59
N ILE A 386 8.32 26.41 14.35
CA ILE A 386 9.15 27.34 13.56
C ILE A 386 8.41 28.67 13.32
N ASP A 387 7.12 28.60 12.96
CA ASP A 387 6.29 29.79 12.75
C ASP A 387 6.15 30.63 14.05
N GLN A 388 6.11 29.98 15.22
CA GLN A 388 6.07 30.65 16.53
C GLN A 388 7.42 31.31 16.89
N GLU A 389 8.53 30.60 16.75
CA GLU A 389 9.88 31.13 17.05
C GLU A 389 10.29 32.30 16.15
N GLN A 390 9.89 32.27 14.87
CA GLN A 390 10.13 33.37 13.94
C GLN A 390 9.25 34.59 14.21
N SER A 391 8.09 34.41 14.87
CA SER A 391 7.22 35.53 15.22
C SER A 391 7.81 36.46 16.29
N GLU A 392 8.76 35.96 17.08
CA GLU A 392 9.43 36.71 18.15
C GLU A 392 10.74 37.38 17.71
N SER A 393 11.37 36.96 16.60
CA SER A 393 12.78 37.26 16.35
C SER A 393 13.14 38.19 15.18
N ASP A 394 12.32 38.41 14.13
CA ASP A 394 12.48 39.52 13.16
C ASP A 394 11.40 39.50 12.07
N GLN A 395 10.84 40.65 11.71
CA GLN A 395 9.72 40.76 10.73
C GLN A 395 10.16 40.73 9.26
N GLU A 396 11.44 40.93 8.93
CA GLU A 396 11.88 41.20 7.54
C GLU A 396 12.29 39.97 6.71
N MET A 397 12.44 38.77 7.30
CA MET A 397 12.68 37.52 6.55
C MET A 397 11.84 36.35 7.07
N ARG A 398 10.52 36.44 6.93
CA ARG A 398 9.60 35.31 7.16
C ARG A 398 9.76 34.25 6.06
N GLN A 399 10.67 33.30 6.24
CA GLN A 399 10.62 32.04 5.49
C GLN A 399 9.66 31.11 6.23
N LYS A 400 8.40 31.05 5.75
CA LYS A 400 7.44 30.06 6.24
C LYS A 400 8.03 28.66 6.06
N SER A 401 7.94 27.85 7.11
CA SER A 401 8.29 26.43 7.00
C SER A 401 7.23 25.71 6.17
N HIS A 402 7.66 24.91 5.20
CA HIS A 402 6.80 24.16 4.28
C HIS A 402 6.98 22.64 4.44
N ARG A 403 7.48 22.16 5.58
CA ARG A 403 7.88 20.75 5.73
C ARG A 403 6.74 19.78 5.52
N LEU A 404 5.54 20.10 6.01
CA LEU A 404 4.36 19.27 5.78
C LEU A 404 4.03 19.17 4.27
N GLN A 405 4.09 20.28 3.56
CA GLN A 405 3.84 20.33 2.12
C GLN A 405 4.92 19.60 1.32
N ASP A 406 6.18 19.78 1.69
CA ASP A 406 7.33 19.13 1.06
C ASP A 406 7.26 17.61 1.25
N PHE A 407 6.92 17.15 2.45
CA PHE A 407 6.70 15.74 2.76
C PHE A 407 5.60 15.14 1.86
N VAL A 408 4.46 15.80 1.73
CA VAL A 408 3.35 15.30 0.90
C VAL A 408 3.69 15.32 -0.58
N ASN A 409 4.36 16.38 -1.07
CA ASN A 409 4.79 16.46 -2.45
C ASN A 409 5.77 15.33 -2.80
N GLU A 410 6.73 15.04 -1.92
CA GLU A 410 7.69 13.97 -2.17
C GLU A 410 7.06 12.58 -2.01
N GLY A 411 6.13 12.41 -1.07
CA GLY A 411 5.33 11.18 -0.99
C GLY A 411 4.49 10.94 -2.25
N LEU A 412 3.86 11.98 -2.79
CA LEU A 412 3.12 11.89 -4.06
C LEU A 412 4.05 11.59 -5.23
N SER A 413 5.24 12.20 -5.27
CA SER A 413 6.30 11.93 -6.24
C SER A 413 6.72 10.45 -6.22
N SER A 414 6.94 9.86 -5.04
CA SER A 414 7.24 8.43 -4.92
C SER A 414 6.07 7.52 -5.25
N ALA A 415 4.84 7.89 -4.89
CA ALA A 415 3.65 7.14 -5.30
C ALA A 415 3.47 7.14 -6.83
N LEU A 416 3.81 8.26 -7.49
CA LEU A 416 3.83 8.36 -8.95
C LEU A 416 4.88 7.44 -9.58
N ARG A 417 6.10 7.40 -9.02
CA ARG A 417 7.15 6.45 -9.46
C ARG A 417 6.68 5.00 -9.33
N ALA A 418 5.99 4.67 -8.24
CA ALA A 418 5.44 3.34 -8.01
C ALA A 418 4.21 3.02 -8.88
N GLY A 419 3.57 4.02 -9.49
CA GLY A 419 2.29 3.85 -10.19
C GLY A 419 1.10 3.62 -9.25
N ASP A 420 1.18 4.10 -7.99
CA ASP A 420 0.30 3.71 -6.91
C ASP A 420 -0.81 4.71 -6.59
N TYR A 421 -1.96 4.50 -7.24
CA TYR A 421 -3.16 5.30 -7.03
C TYR A 421 -3.63 5.30 -5.56
N HIS A 422 -3.77 4.13 -4.93
CA HIS A 422 -4.36 4.06 -3.59
C HIS A 422 -3.46 4.69 -2.53
N THR A 423 -2.14 4.53 -2.63
CA THR A 423 -1.17 5.17 -1.72
C THR A 423 -1.18 6.68 -1.91
N SER A 424 -1.22 7.17 -3.15
CA SER A 424 -1.34 8.61 -3.42
C SER A 424 -2.66 9.20 -2.88
N ARG A 425 -3.77 8.45 -2.98
CA ARG A 425 -5.08 8.85 -2.43
C ARG A 425 -5.07 8.88 -0.90
N GLN A 426 -4.53 7.83 -0.27
CA GLN A 426 -4.38 7.72 1.19
C GLN A 426 -3.59 8.92 1.74
N LEU A 427 -2.46 9.24 1.10
CA LEU A 427 -1.63 10.40 1.47
C LEU A 427 -2.39 11.72 1.40
N LEU A 428 -3.18 11.96 0.35
CA LEU A 428 -3.95 13.19 0.20
C LEU A 428 -5.08 13.31 1.25
N LEU A 429 -5.75 12.20 1.57
CA LEU A 429 -6.81 12.16 2.59
C LEU A 429 -6.24 12.44 3.99
N LEU A 430 -5.18 11.74 4.37
CA LEU A 430 -4.55 11.92 5.68
C LEU A 430 -3.91 13.30 5.82
N TYR A 431 -3.33 13.84 4.74
CA TYR A 431 -2.87 15.22 4.72
C TYR A 431 -4.00 16.21 5.02
N SER A 432 -5.17 16.03 4.39
CA SER A 432 -6.33 16.89 4.61
C SER A 432 -6.85 16.79 6.05
N LEU A 433 -6.94 15.55 6.57
CA LEU A 433 -7.36 15.26 7.95
C LEU A 433 -6.42 15.83 9.01
N VAL A 434 -5.10 15.74 8.81
CA VAL A 434 -4.13 16.30 9.76
C VAL A 434 -4.12 17.82 9.67
N SER A 435 -4.19 18.38 8.46
CA SER A 435 -4.17 19.83 8.25
C SER A 435 -5.36 20.55 8.88
N SER A 436 -6.53 19.91 8.95
CA SER A 436 -7.71 20.52 9.58
C SER A 436 -7.53 20.73 11.09
N ARG A 437 -6.80 19.83 11.77
CA ARG A 437 -6.50 19.93 13.20
C ARG A 437 -5.52 21.03 13.58
N ARG A 438 -4.76 21.58 12.62
CA ARG A 438 -3.86 22.73 12.85
C ARG A 438 -4.60 23.89 13.54
N LYS A 439 -5.89 24.07 13.20
CA LYS A 439 -6.68 25.21 13.69
C LYS A 439 -7.26 25.03 15.07
N GLU A 440 -7.67 23.82 15.45
CA GLU A 440 -8.16 23.54 16.81
C GLU A 440 -7.09 23.94 17.85
N LEU A 441 -5.83 23.59 17.58
CA LEU A 441 -4.70 23.92 18.44
C LEU A 441 -4.36 25.42 18.44
N ASP A 442 -4.38 26.08 17.28
CA ASP A 442 -4.14 27.52 17.18
C ASP A 442 -5.24 28.34 17.89
N ASP A 443 -6.49 27.89 17.82
CA ASP A 443 -7.62 28.54 18.48
C ASP A 443 -7.64 28.25 19.99
N ASP A 444 -7.35 27.02 20.43
CA ASP A 444 -7.17 26.69 21.85
C ASP A 444 -6.03 27.52 22.48
N GLN A 445 -4.91 27.69 21.78
CA GLN A 445 -3.77 28.49 22.23
C GLN A 445 -4.15 29.98 22.32
N LYS A 446 -4.83 30.54 21.32
CA LYS A 446 -5.34 31.93 21.35
C LYS A 446 -6.39 32.14 22.45
N THR A 447 -7.18 31.12 22.75
CA THR A 447 -8.20 31.18 23.81
C THR A 447 -7.55 31.10 25.19
N ALA A 448 -6.51 30.28 25.36
CA ALA A 448 -5.71 30.19 26.57
C ALA A 448 -4.90 31.47 26.85
N ASP A 449 -4.32 32.10 25.84
CA ASP A 449 -3.56 33.34 26.01
C ASP A 449 -4.49 34.56 26.22
N LYS A 450 -5.69 34.56 25.64
CA LYS A 450 -6.75 35.52 26.01
C LYS A 450 -7.27 35.31 27.43
N ALA A 451 -7.40 34.05 27.89
CA ALA A 451 -7.82 33.73 29.25
C ALA A 451 -6.78 34.15 30.32
N LYS A 452 -5.49 34.17 29.99
CA LYS A 452 -4.44 34.75 30.87
C LYS A 452 -4.53 36.28 30.99
N THR A 453 -5.21 36.96 30.07
CA THR A 453 -5.33 38.42 30.04
C THR A 453 -6.61 38.92 30.74
N PHE A 454 -7.54 38.03 31.11
CA PHE A 454 -8.76 38.36 31.85
C PHE A 454 -9.04 37.32 32.94
N GLN A 455 -8.38 37.43 34.09
CA GLN A 455 -8.82 36.77 35.32
C GLN A 455 -9.14 37.80 36.41
N LYS A 456 -10.45 38.00 36.64
CA LYS A 456 -10.99 38.30 37.97
C LYS A 456 -11.79 37.07 38.41
N PRO A 457 -11.65 36.59 39.65
CA PRO A 457 -12.21 35.32 40.07
C PRO A 457 -13.64 35.50 40.56
N HIS A 458 -14.57 34.65 40.10
CA HIS A 458 -15.75 34.33 40.89
C HIS A 458 -16.02 32.82 40.90
N LEU A 459 -16.42 32.40 42.10
CA LEU A 459 -16.51 31.08 42.69
C LEU A 459 -17.83 30.36 42.36
N ILE A 460 -17.76 29.01 42.36
CA ILE A 460 -18.79 28.02 42.80
C ILE A 460 -20.02 27.90 41.83
N ARG A 461 -20.45 26.72 41.35
CA ARG A 461 -20.96 25.54 42.08
C ARG A 461 -21.15 24.31 41.16
N GLN A 462 -21.00 23.11 41.74
CA GLN A 462 -21.36 21.79 41.19
C GLN A 462 -22.82 21.40 41.46
N ASP A 463 -23.23 20.26 40.88
CA ASP A 463 -24.43 19.41 41.07
C ASP A 463 -25.54 19.64 40.00
N GLU A 464 -26.17 18.68 39.30
CA GLU A 464 -26.21 17.21 39.30
C GLU A 464 -27.00 16.72 38.01
N PRO A 465 -27.50 15.47 37.82
CA PRO A 465 -27.27 14.70 36.58
C PRO A 465 -28.51 14.28 35.73
N MET A 466 -28.21 13.61 34.59
CA MET A 466 -28.94 12.58 33.84
C MET A 466 -30.48 12.58 33.76
N HIS A 467 -31.00 12.62 32.52
CA HIS A 467 -32.17 11.83 32.12
C HIS A 467 -31.99 11.16 30.75
N ARG A 468 -31.99 9.82 30.77
CA ARG A 468 -32.16 8.91 29.62
C ARG A 468 -33.63 8.88 29.21
N HIS A 469 -33.91 8.98 27.92
CA HIS A 469 -35.16 8.46 27.35
C HIS A 469 -34.85 7.55 26.15
N VAL A 470 -35.33 6.32 26.27
CA VAL A 470 -35.38 5.26 25.25
C VAL A 470 -36.72 5.39 24.52
N LEU A 471 -36.71 5.29 23.19
CA LEU A 471 -37.88 4.87 22.39
C LEU A 471 -37.40 4.15 21.11
N GLU A 472 -37.79 2.87 21.01
CA GLU A 472 -37.95 2.05 19.79
C GLU A 472 -38.93 2.75 18.80
N LYS A 473 -39.09 2.52 17.50
CA LYS A 473 -38.83 1.50 16.45
C LYS A 473 -39.12 2.27 15.12
N GLU A 474 -38.66 1.95 13.91
CA GLU A 474 -39.12 0.87 13.03
C GLU A 474 -38.59 1.11 11.59
N ASP A 475 -38.60 0.05 10.77
CA ASP A 475 -38.03 -0.17 9.44
C ASP A 475 -38.16 0.94 8.37
N SER A 476 -37.09 1.12 7.57
CA SER A 476 -37.20 1.13 6.10
C SER A 476 -35.84 1.00 5.40
N THR A 477 -35.80 0.09 4.42
CA THR A 477 -34.75 -0.22 3.44
C THR A 477 -33.79 0.92 3.08
N ARG A 478 -32.50 0.78 3.42
CA ARG A 478 -31.41 1.61 2.90
C ARG A 478 -30.19 0.78 2.47
N VAL A 479 -29.71 1.12 1.29
CA VAL A 479 -28.39 0.82 0.72
C VAL A 479 -27.29 1.11 1.76
N PRO A 480 -26.23 0.30 1.89
CA PRO A 480 -25.18 0.55 2.90
C PRO A 480 -24.48 1.90 2.64
N GLN A 481 -24.75 2.89 3.50
CA GLN A 481 -23.83 4.02 3.80
C GLN A 481 -22.74 3.39 4.71
N GLU A 482 -21.42 3.59 4.60
CA GLU A 482 -20.49 4.75 4.69
C GLU A 482 -20.18 5.43 6.06
N PRO A 483 -20.93 5.30 7.19
CA PRO A 483 -20.51 5.89 8.47
C PRO A 483 -19.39 5.09 9.17
N GLU A 484 -19.25 3.79 8.88
CA GLU A 484 -18.24 2.92 9.50
C GLU A 484 -16.79 3.28 9.09
N THR A 485 -16.60 3.77 7.87
CA THR A 485 -15.28 4.18 7.35
C THR A 485 -14.75 5.42 8.07
N TRP A 486 -15.60 6.41 8.34
CA TRP A 486 -15.20 7.64 9.03
C TRP A 486 -14.87 7.41 10.51
N GLU A 487 -15.71 6.67 11.23
CA GLU A 487 -15.43 6.36 12.64
C GLU A 487 -14.11 5.59 12.77
N ARG A 488 -13.81 4.72 11.81
CA ARG A 488 -12.52 4.02 11.71
C ARG A 488 -11.37 5.01 11.47
N ASP A 489 -11.45 5.88 10.46
CA ASP A 489 -10.41 6.87 10.13
C ASP A 489 -10.17 7.86 11.29
N MET A 490 -11.23 8.30 11.96
CA MET A 490 -11.13 9.13 13.15
C MET A 490 -10.53 8.40 14.34
N ASN A 491 -10.84 7.11 14.51
CA ASN A 491 -10.26 6.29 15.57
C ASN A 491 -8.76 6.00 15.32
N ILE A 492 -8.33 5.90 14.06
CA ILE A 492 -6.92 5.80 13.66
C ILE A 492 -6.16 7.05 14.13
N VAL A 493 -6.66 8.25 13.83
CA VAL A 493 -6.01 9.50 14.27
C VAL A 493 -6.11 9.68 15.80
N LYS A 494 -7.22 9.29 16.43
CA LYS A 494 -7.33 9.29 17.91
C LYS A 494 -6.24 8.42 18.55
N ARG A 495 -6.04 7.19 18.03
CA ARG A 495 -4.97 6.29 18.49
C ARG A 495 -3.58 6.89 18.26
N ALA A 496 -3.35 7.55 17.13
CA ALA A 496 -2.09 8.24 16.85
C ALA A 496 -1.81 9.42 17.78
N THR A 497 -2.85 10.08 18.32
CA THR A 497 -2.72 11.30 19.15
C THR A 497 -2.75 11.07 20.67
N GLY A 498 -3.22 9.92 21.15
CA GLY A 498 -3.28 9.59 22.58
C GLY A 498 -4.20 10.48 23.44
N LYS A 499 -5.09 11.28 22.85
CA LYS A 499 -6.01 12.19 23.56
C LYS A 499 -7.47 11.98 23.14
N GLU A 500 -8.38 12.01 24.12
CA GLU A 500 -9.83 12.06 23.88
C GLU A 500 -10.25 13.45 23.37
N ALA A 501 -11.14 13.49 22.37
CA ALA A 501 -11.70 14.74 21.85
C ALA A 501 -12.74 15.31 22.85
N PRO A 502 -12.71 16.62 23.18
CA PRO A 502 -13.80 17.23 23.92
C PRO A 502 -15.05 17.34 23.03
N ALA A 503 -16.23 17.24 23.65
CA ALA A 503 -17.51 17.34 22.96
C ALA A 503 -17.64 18.70 22.24
N SER A 504 -17.99 18.65 20.95
CA SER A 504 -18.13 19.78 20.04
C SER A 504 -19.20 20.76 20.53
N ASN A 505 -18.80 21.95 20.99
CA ASN A 505 -19.69 23.11 21.05
C ASN A 505 -19.58 23.85 19.71
N ALA A 506 -20.65 23.79 18.92
CA ALA A 506 -20.72 24.44 17.61
C ALA A 506 -20.82 25.97 17.76
N SER A 507 -19.70 26.67 17.57
CA SER A 507 -19.69 28.08 17.19
C SER A 507 -19.00 28.21 15.84
N THR A 508 -19.70 28.80 14.87
CA THR A 508 -19.29 29.22 13.51
C THR A 508 -17.77 29.32 13.27
N ILE A 509 -17.14 28.21 12.88
CA ILE A 509 -15.76 28.16 12.36
C ILE A 509 -15.86 28.24 10.84
N SER A 510 -15.20 29.23 10.23
CA SER A 510 -15.03 29.29 8.78
C SER A 510 -14.20 28.07 8.32
N PRO A 511 -14.70 27.22 7.41
CA PRO A 511 -14.00 26.01 7.01
C PRO A 511 -12.65 26.34 6.41
N SER A 512 -11.61 25.66 6.87
CA SER A 512 -10.25 25.94 6.42
C SER A 512 -9.70 24.84 5.56
N LEU A 513 -9.24 25.26 4.39
CA LEU A 513 -8.68 24.38 3.37
C LEU A 513 -7.27 23.92 3.77
N PRO A 514 -6.89 22.67 3.46
CA PRO A 514 -5.50 22.24 3.62
C PRO A 514 -4.56 23.14 2.79
N PRO A 515 -3.28 23.31 3.20
CA PRO A 515 -2.33 24.11 2.42
C PRO A 515 -2.21 23.61 0.96
N ALA A 516 -2.03 24.54 0.03
CA ALA A 516 -1.95 24.22 -1.40
C ALA A 516 -0.73 23.35 -1.72
N LEU A 517 -0.93 22.28 -2.48
CA LEU A 517 0.15 21.43 -2.99
C LEU A 517 0.61 21.90 -4.37
N ASP A 518 1.92 21.84 -4.64
CA ASP A 518 2.44 22.10 -5.98
C ASP A 518 2.41 20.81 -6.80
N THR A 519 1.39 20.71 -7.64
CA THR A 519 1.16 19.51 -8.46
C THR A 519 1.57 19.71 -9.92
N ASP A 520 2.05 20.88 -10.33
CA ASP A 520 2.26 21.18 -11.75
C ASP A 520 3.34 20.26 -12.34
N ARG A 521 4.47 20.11 -11.64
CA ARG A 521 5.53 19.15 -11.98
C ARG A 521 5.02 17.72 -12.00
N LEU A 522 4.30 17.30 -10.97
CA LEU A 522 3.81 15.92 -10.81
C LEU A 522 2.78 15.53 -11.87
N ARG A 523 1.87 16.45 -12.21
CA ARG A 523 0.88 16.23 -13.29
C ARG A 523 1.60 16.01 -14.60
N SER A 524 2.66 16.75 -14.91
CA SER A 524 3.41 16.59 -16.17
C SER A 524 4.13 15.24 -16.31
N ALA A 525 4.28 14.49 -15.22
CA ALA A 525 5.05 13.25 -15.17
C ALA A 525 4.22 11.95 -15.28
N THR A 526 2.88 12.04 -15.38
CA THR A 526 2.02 10.84 -15.43
C THR A 526 0.87 10.94 -16.42
N ASN A 527 0.48 9.78 -16.95
CA ASN A 527 -0.76 9.58 -17.71
C ASN A 527 -1.67 8.52 -17.08
N SER A 528 -1.37 8.07 -15.86
CA SER A 528 -2.22 7.11 -15.16
C SER A 528 -3.53 7.78 -14.76
N ASP A 529 -4.66 7.24 -15.21
CA ASP A 529 -6.01 7.76 -14.89
C ASP A 529 -6.22 7.99 -13.39
N GLY A 530 -5.77 7.03 -12.57
CA GLY A 530 -5.88 7.10 -11.11
C GLY A 530 -5.05 8.22 -10.52
N LEU A 531 -3.79 8.32 -10.93
CA LEU A 531 -2.87 9.33 -10.42
C LEU A 531 -3.25 10.74 -10.89
N LEU A 532 -3.74 10.87 -12.13
CA LEU A 532 -4.30 12.13 -12.62
C LEU A 532 -5.50 12.57 -11.78
N ALA A 533 -6.39 11.66 -11.37
CA ALA A 533 -7.51 12.01 -10.49
C ALA A 533 -7.06 12.53 -9.12
N VAL A 534 -6.02 11.94 -8.53
CA VAL A 534 -5.46 12.40 -7.24
C VAL A 534 -4.79 13.76 -7.36
N LEU A 535 -3.91 13.93 -8.36
CA LEU A 535 -3.25 15.22 -8.60
C LEU A 535 -4.24 16.31 -9.04
N GLY A 536 -5.30 15.92 -9.74
CA GLY A 536 -6.41 16.81 -10.08
C GLY A 536 -7.15 17.27 -8.84
N ALA A 537 -7.44 16.37 -7.88
CA ALA A 537 -8.07 16.73 -6.62
C ALA A 537 -7.22 17.74 -5.83
N ALA A 538 -5.92 17.49 -5.70
CA ALA A 538 -4.99 18.43 -5.06
C ALA A 538 -4.95 19.80 -5.76
N GLN A 539 -4.97 19.83 -7.10
CA GLN A 539 -5.04 21.08 -7.86
C GLN A 539 -6.39 21.79 -7.66
N VAL A 540 -7.51 21.06 -7.62
CA VAL A 540 -8.85 21.59 -7.37
C VAL A 540 -8.91 22.25 -5.99
N LEU A 541 -8.35 21.61 -4.96
CA LEU A 541 -8.25 22.18 -3.61
C LEU A 541 -7.45 23.50 -3.61
N ARG A 542 -6.30 23.53 -4.30
CA ARG A 542 -5.47 24.73 -4.45
C ARG A 542 -6.21 25.87 -5.13
N VAL A 543 -6.88 25.64 -6.26
CA VAL A 543 -7.56 26.73 -6.99
C VAL A 543 -8.76 27.30 -6.24
N ILE A 544 -9.40 26.49 -5.39
CA ILE A 544 -10.44 26.94 -4.45
C ILE A 544 -9.81 27.81 -3.36
N GLN A 545 -8.71 27.35 -2.76
CA GLN A 545 -8.00 28.05 -1.69
C GLN A 545 -7.48 29.42 -2.11
N ASP A 546 -6.89 29.51 -3.30
CA ASP A 546 -6.32 30.76 -3.81
C ASP A 546 -7.40 31.69 -4.42
N GLY A 547 -8.68 31.28 -4.43
CA GLY A 547 -9.78 32.01 -5.06
C GLY A 547 -9.70 32.09 -6.59
N SER A 548 -8.68 31.49 -7.20
CA SER A 548 -8.45 31.53 -8.65
C SER A 548 -9.58 30.87 -9.44
N ALA A 549 -10.22 29.84 -8.89
CA ALA A 549 -11.39 29.20 -9.51
C ALA A 549 -12.54 30.20 -9.70
N LEU A 550 -12.83 31.02 -8.70
CA LEU A 550 -13.89 32.04 -8.79
C LEU A 550 -13.59 33.06 -9.89
N ARG A 551 -12.35 33.56 -9.96
CA ARG A 551 -11.94 34.49 -11.02
C ARG A 551 -12.09 33.86 -12.41
N ARG A 552 -11.61 32.62 -12.58
CA ARG A 552 -11.70 31.91 -13.87
C ARG A 552 -13.13 31.56 -14.26
N ILE A 553 -14.05 31.37 -13.31
CA ILE A 553 -15.48 31.20 -13.59
C ILE A 553 -16.05 32.49 -14.19
N HIS A 554 -15.76 33.65 -13.61
CA HIS A 554 -16.20 34.94 -14.17
C HIS A 554 -15.65 35.14 -15.59
N GLU A 555 -14.35 34.95 -15.79
CA GLU A 555 -13.72 35.04 -17.11
C GLU A 555 -14.37 34.07 -18.12
N SER A 556 -14.73 32.85 -17.68
CA SER A 556 -15.42 31.87 -18.51
C SER A 556 -16.84 32.30 -18.85
N ILE A 557 -17.58 32.89 -17.91
CA ILE A 557 -18.91 33.46 -18.14
C ILE A 557 -18.81 34.59 -19.16
N ASP A 558 -17.92 35.55 -18.95
CA ASP A 558 -17.73 36.70 -19.84
C ASP A 558 -17.41 36.25 -21.27
N ALA A 559 -16.50 35.28 -21.43
CA ALA A 559 -16.16 34.72 -22.74
C ALA A 559 -17.35 33.99 -23.40
N ILE A 560 -18.19 33.29 -22.63
CA ILE A 560 -19.40 32.65 -23.15
C ILE A 560 -20.41 33.69 -23.61
N GLU A 561 -20.60 34.76 -22.83
CA GLU A 561 -21.56 35.84 -23.14
C GLU A 561 -21.13 36.66 -24.34
N GLU A 562 -19.85 37.01 -24.42
CA GLU A 562 -19.29 37.65 -25.61
C GLU A 562 -19.53 36.76 -26.85
N TRP A 563 -19.29 35.45 -26.76
CA TRP A 563 -19.59 34.55 -27.86
C TRP A 563 -21.08 34.53 -28.22
N ILE A 564 -21.97 34.53 -27.21
CA ILE A 564 -23.43 34.54 -27.41
C ILE A 564 -23.87 35.81 -28.13
N ASP A 565 -23.40 36.98 -27.69
CA ASP A 565 -23.78 38.26 -28.26
C ASP A 565 -23.40 38.34 -29.74
N HIS A 566 -22.17 37.94 -30.09
CA HIS A 566 -21.74 37.84 -31.49
C HIS A 566 -22.51 36.77 -32.25
N GLY A 567 -22.76 35.62 -31.60
CA GLY A 567 -23.47 34.49 -32.15
C GLY A 567 -24.92 34.78 -32.49
N GLU A 568 -25.65 35.54 -31.69
CA GLU A 568 -27.06 35.87 -31.91
C GLU A 568 -27.28 36.73 -33.15
N HIS A 569 -26.36 37.68 -33.38
CA HIS A 569 -26.48 38.66 -34.45
C HIS A 569 -25.80 38.23 -35.76
N ASN A 570 -24.93 37.22 -35.72
CA ASN A 570 -24.09 36.87 -36.88
C ASN A 570 -23.97 35.34 -37.09
N VAL A 571 -24.73 34.81 -38.05
CA VAL A 571 -24.63 33.39 -38.47
C VAL A 571 -23.25 33.07 -39.05
N ALA A 572 -22.63 34.00 -39.77
CA ALA A 572 -21.30 33.80 -40.33
C ALA A 572 -20.24 33.69 -39.22
N PHE A 573 -20.39 34.42 -38.11
CA PHE A 573 -19.56 34.23 -36.92
C PHE A 573 -19.72 32.82 -36.35
N ARG A 574 -20.95 32.28 -36.26
CA ARG A 574 -21.18 30.89 -35.80
C ARG A 574 -20.52 29.86 -36.73
N ILE A 575 -20.56 30.09 -38.04
CA ILE A 575 -19.89 29.21 -39.02
C ILE A 575 -18.37 29.30 -38.87
N SER A 576 -17.81 30.51 -38.70
CA SER A 576 -16.38 30.71 -38.46
C SER A 576 -15.93 30.04 -37.16
N SER A 577 -16.67 30.25 -36.07
CA SER A 577 -16.35 29.64 -34.77
C SER A 577 -16.43 28.11 -34.80
N TRP A 578 -17.35 27.52 -35.59
CA TRP A 578 -17.37 26.07 -35.82
C TRP A 578 -16.11 25.61 -36.55
N HIS A 579 -15.70 26.36 -37.58
CA HIS A 579 -14.50 26.07 -38.35
C HIS A 579 -13.25 26.13 -37.46
N ASP A 580 -13.14 27.16 -36.61
CA ASP A 580 -12.03 27.33 -35.67
C ASP A 580 -12.00 26.16 -34.66
N GLN A 581 -13.16 25.78 -34.12
CA GLN A 581 -13.27 24.63 -33.21
C GLN A 581 -12.85 23.32 -33.88
N ARG A 582 -13.25 23.08 -35.13
CA ARG A 582 -12.88 21.86 -35.89
C ARG A 582 -11.40 21.83 -36.25
N THR A 583 -10.87 22.98 -36.63
CA THR A 583 -9.44 23.17 -36.91
C THR A 583 -8.61 22.87 -35.67
N ALA A 584 -9.01 23.40 -34.51
CA ALA A 584 -8.37 23.08 -33.24
C ALA A 584 -8.47 21.58 -32.89
N GLN A 585 -9.56 20.90 -33.25
CA GLN A 585 -9.71 19.46 -32.99
C GLN A 585 -8.94 18.54 -33.97
N GLY A 586 -8.19 19.10 -34.93
CA GLY A 586 -7.53 18.33 -35.99
C GLY A 586 -8.51 17.64 -36.96
N ASP A 587 -9.80 17.98 -36.89
CA ASP A 587 -10.86 17.41 -37.71
C ASP A 587 -11.16 18.36 -38.88
N LEU A 588 -10.24 18.37 -39.85
CA LEU A 588 -10.30 19.22 -41.05
C LEU A 588 -11.40 18.81 -42.04
N LYS A 589 -12.07 17.67 -41.81
CA LYS A 589 -13.25 17.30 -42.60
C LYS A 589 -14.43 18.15 -42.13
N ILE A 590 -14.63 19.29 -42.80
CA ILE A 590 -15.77 20.17 -42.57
C ILE A 590 -17.05 19.36 -42.84
N ALA A 591 -17.68 18.93 -41.75
CA ALA A 591 -19.01 18.36 -41.75
C ALA A 591 -20.02 19.42 -42.26
N THR A 592 -20.37 19.37 -43.54
CA THR A 592 -21.35 20.27 -44.18
C THR A 592 -22.79 19.90 -43.81
N ALA A 593 -23.77 20.62 -44.40
CA ALA A 593 -25.21 20.64 -44.07
C ALA A 593 -25.92 19.28 -43.83
N GLN A 594 -25.34 18.14 -44.23
CA GLN A 594 -25.86 16.81 -43.92
C GLN A 594 -25.50 16.30 -42.51
N ASN A 595 -24.60 16.96 -41.79
CA ASN A 595 -24.21 16.57 -40.43
C ASN A 595 -25.10 17.26 -39.38
N SER A 596 -25.86 16.46 -38.64
CA SER A 596 -26.74 16.92 -37.56
C SER A 596 -26.01 17.74 -36.49
N LYS A 597 -24.71 17.51 -36.26
CA LYS A 597 -23.88 18.27 -35.31
C LYS A 597 -23.56 19.69 -35.81
N PHE A 598 -23.36 19.87 -37.12
CA PHE A 598 -23.13 21.20 -37.71
C PHE A 598 -24.39 22.06 -37.65
N MET A 599 -25.54 21.49 -38.06
CA MET A 599 -26.82 22.21 -37.99
C MET A 599 -27.20 22.55 -36.54
N ALA A 600 -26.92 21.66 -35.58
CA ALA A 600 -27.09 21.96 -34.16
C ALA A 600 -26.18 23.10 -33.67
N PHE A 601 -24.97 23.27 -34.23
CA PHE A 601 -24.04 24.32 -33.84
C PHE A 601 -24.39 25.69 -34.46
N VAL A 602 -24.75 25.71 -35.74
CA VAL A 602 -25.06 26.95 -36.47
C VAL A 602 -26.48 27.46 -36.19
N SER A 603 -27.34 26.63 -35.60
CA SER A 603 -28.68 27.00 -35.12
C SER A 603 -28.66 27.64 -33.73
N ASN A 604 -29.82 28.16 -33.31
CA ASN A 604 -30.04 28.72 -31.98
C ASN A 604 -29.85 27.70 -30.84
N LYS A 605 -29.75 26.40 -31.14
CA LYS A 605 -29.48 25.36 -30.15
C LYS A 605 -28.12 25.55 -29.47
N ALA A 606 -27.09 25.99 -30.20
CA ALA A 606 -25.79 26.27 -29.62
C ALA A 606 -25.81 27.48 -28.67
N ILE A 607 -26.56 28.51 -29.03
CA ILE A 607 -26.80 29.69 -28.20
C ILE A 607 -27.54 29.28 -26.92
N ALA A 608 -28.66 28.53 -27.04
CA ALA A 608 -29.43 28.05 -25.91
C ALA A 608 -28.58 27.19 -24.96
N ASN A 609 -27.74 26.29 -25.50
CA ASN A 609 -26.85 25.46 -24.70
C ASN A 609 -25.78 26.28 -23.96
N ARG A 610 -25.21 27.30 -24.62
CA ARG A 610 -24.21 28.20 -24.00
C ARG A 610 -24.85 29.11 -22.93
N LYS A 611 -26.04 29.66 -23.20
CA LYS A 611 -26.84 30.40 -22.19
C LYS A 611 -27.13 29.53 -20.96
N ALA A 612 -27.55 28.28 -21.18
CA ALA A 612 -27.78 27.33 -20.10
C ALA A 612 -26.51 27.03 -19.30
N PHE A 613 -25.36 26.88 -19.97
CA PHE A 613 -24.08 26.65 -19.30
C PHE A 613 -23.59 27.88 -18.50
N ALA A 614 -23.70 29.09 -19.05
CA ALA A 614 -23.40 30.32 -18.32
C ALA A 614 -24.30 30.50 -17.08
N SER A 615 -25.61 30.19 -17.21
CA SER A 615 -26.53 30.18 -16.06
C SER A 615 -26.09 29.19 -14.98
N GLN A 616 -25.70 27.98 -15.37
CA GLN A 616 -25.20 26.97 -14.43
C GLN A 616 -23.92 27.42 -13.71
N LEU A 617 -22.99 28.07 -14.42
CA LEU A 617 -21.78 28.64 -13.82
C LEU A 617 -22.11 29.77 -12.82
N ARG A 618 -23.10 30.62 -13.12
CA ARG A 618 -23.59 31.64 -12.18
C ARG A 618 -24.21 31.03 -10.93
N GLU A 619 -25.08 30.04 -11.11
CA GLU A 619 -25.69 29.31 -9.99
C GLU A 619 -24.61 28.72 -9.08
N ALA A 620 -23.53 28.16 -9.65
CA ALA A 620 -22.42 27.59 -8.89
C ALA A 620 -21.69 28.61 -7.98
N ILE A 621 -21.65 29.90 -8.37
CA ILE A 621 -20.99 30.98 -7.61
C ILE A 621 -21.95 31.89 -6.83
N SER A 622 -23.27 31.74 -7.00
CA SER A 622 -24.30 32.63 -6.42
C SER A 622 -24.56 32.42 -4.92
N ALA A 623 -24.02 31.35 -4.32
CA ALA A 623 -24.05 31.16 -2.88
C ALA A 623 -23.04 32.11 -2.23
N ASN A 624 -23.51 33.05 -1.39
CA ASN A 624 -22.70 34.08 -0.72
C ASN A 624 -21.58 33.55 0.19
N ASP A 625 -21.54 32.24 0.43
CA ASP A 625 -20.39 31.57 1.02
C ASP A 625 -19.72 30.75 -0.06
N PHE A 626 -18.50 31.14 -0.46
CA PHE A 626 -17.60 30.30 -1.27
C PHE A 626 -17.07 29.12 -0.41
N THR A 627 -18.00 28.41 0.23
CA THR A 627 -17.79 27.11 0.82
C THR A 627 -17.58 26.16 -0.36
N GLY A 628 -16.33 25.76 -0.59
CA GLY A 628 -15.91 25.07 -1.82
C GLY A 628 -16.79 23.88 -2.23
N MET A 629 -17.50 23.26 -1.28
CA MET A 629 -18.42 22.14 -1.50
C MET A 629 -19.56 22.44 -2.47
N HIS A 630 -20.25 23.59 -2.37
CA HIS A 630 -21.36 23.90 -3.27
C HIS A 630 -20.88 24.03 -4.73
N MET A 631 -19.76 24.72 -4.93
CA MET A 631 -19.14 24.87 -6.24
C MET A 631 -18.77 23.49 -6.83
N LEU A 632 -18.16 22.62 -6.02
CA LEU A 632 -17.78 21.27 -6.44
C LEU A 632 -18.99 20.43 -6.87
N TYR A 633 -20.08 20.41 -6.08
CA TYR A 633 -21.29 19.69 -6.45
C TYR A 633 -21.97 20.26 -7.70
N ALA A 634 -21.99 21.58 -7.86
CA ALA A 634 -22.52 22.21 -9.05
C ALA A 634 -21.73 21.80 -10.30
N ILE A 635 -20.39 21.86 -10.25
CA ILE A 635 -19.53 21.44 -11.37
C ILE A 635 -19.68 19.93 -11.64
N HIS A 636 -19.76 19.09 -10.60
CA HIS A 636 -20.01 17.65 -10.74
C HIS A 636 -21.33 17.37 -11.47
N GLY A 637 -22.41 18.06 -11.09
CA GLY A 637 -23.70 17.99 -11.77
C GLY A 637 -23.68 18.51 -13.21
N MET A 638 -22.78 19.43 -13.56
CA MET A 638 -22.54 19.82 -14.96
C MET A 638 -21.85 18.70 -15.74
N LEU A 639 -20.83 18.06 -15.17
CA LEU A 639 -20.07 16.97 -15.80
C LEU A 639 -20.95 15.76 -16.11
N GLN A 640 -21.83 15.36 -15.20
CA GLN A 640 -22.74 14.22 -15.41
C GLN A 640 -23.69 14.42 -16.60
N ARG A 641 -23.99 15.66 -16.97
CA ARG A 641 -24.87 16.02 -18.10
C ARG A 641 -24.10 16.23 -19.41
N MET A 642 -22.79 15.98 -19.44
CA MET A 642 -21.96 16.11 -20.65
C MET A 642 -21.92 14.80 -21.44
N HIS A 643 -22.22 14.87 -22.74
CA HIS A 643 -22.23 13.72 -23.64
C HIS A 643 -21.15 13.77 -24.75
N SER A 644 -20.31 14.80 -24.79
CA SER A 644 -19.19 14.91 -25.75
C SER A 644 -18.12 15.92 -25.28
N PRO A 645 -16.82 15.70 -25.57
CA PRO A 645 -15.76 16.68 -25.29
C PRO A 645 -16.05 17.93 -26.12
N CYS A 646 -16.42 19.00 -25.42
CA CYS A 646 -16.89 20.23 -26.00
C CYS A 646 -16.24 21.40 -25.25
N LEU A 647 -16.39 22.61 -25.77
CA LEU A 647 -15.99 23.87 -25.11
C LEU A 647 -16.28 23.90 -23.60
N ARG A 648 -17.38 23.29 -23.14
CA ARG A 648 -17.71 23.20 -21.71
C ARG A 648 -16.66 22.44 -20.89
N LEU A 649 -16.11 21.35 -21.44
CA LEU A 649 -15.02 20.60 -20.80
C LEU A 649 -13.76 21.46 -20.72
N GLU A 650 -13.39 22.13 -21.81
CA GLU A 650 -12.21 23.02 -21.86
C GLU A 650 -12.33 24.17 -20.86
N LEU A 651 -13.51 24.78 -20.75
CA LEU A 651 -13.78 25.83 -19.77
C LEU A 651 -13.75 25.29 -18.33
N LEU A 652 -14.27 24.09 -18.07
CA LEU A 652 -14.16 23.48 -16.74
C LEU A 652 -12.71 23.09 -16.40
N GLN A 653 -11.93 22.61 -17.37
CA GLN A 653 -10.50 22.39 -17.22
C GLN A 653 -9.79 23.70 -16.86
N TYR A 654 -10.07 24.78 -17.59
CA TYR A 654 -9.55 26.11 -17.30
C TYR A 654 -9.90 26.59 -15.88
N VAL A 655 -11.19 26.56 -15.53
CA VAL A 655 -11.70 26.93 -14.21
C VAL A 655 -10.94 26.20 -13.10
N LEU A 656 -10.76 24.88 -13.25
CA LEU A 656 -10.10 24.04 -12.26
C LEU A 656 -8.56 24.04 -12.36
N GLY A 657 -7.98 24.75 -13.34
CA GLY A 657 -6.53 24.77 -13.58
C GLY A 657 -5.97 23.41 -14.00
N LEU A 658 -6.76 22.63 -14.73
CA LEU A 658 -6.42 21.31 -15.26
C LEU A 658 -6.08 21.42 -16.75
N ASP A 659 -5.21 20.55 -17.24
CA ASP A 659 -4.85 20.50 -18.66
C ASP A 659 -5.77 19.56 -19.47
N ASN A 660 -5.54 19.50 -20.78
CA ASN A 660 -6.38 18.77 -21.73
C ASN A 660 -6.37 17.23 -21.55
N ARG A 661 -5.48 16.65 -20.72
CA ARG A 661 -5.48 15.22 -20.40
C ARG A 661 -6.62 14.83 -19.45
N TYR A 662 -7.21 15.81 -18.77
CA TYR A 662 -8.31 15.59 -17.83
C TYR A 662 -9.64 15.41 -18.56
N SER A 663 -9.97 14.15 -18.88
CA SER A 663 -11.29 13.78 -19.39
C SER A 663 -12.41 14.12 -18.40
N VAL A 664 -13.67 14.11 -18.85
CA VAL A 664 -14.86 14.28 -17.99
C VAL A 664 -14.79 13.35 -16.77
N LEU A 665 -14.34 12.10 -16.98
CA LEU A 665 -14.20 11.13 -15.90
C LEU A 665 -13.09 11.53 -14.91
N HIS A 666 -11.93 11.97 -15.41
CA HIS A 666 -10.82 12.43 -14.56
C HIS A 666 -11.25 13.62 -13.69
N ILE A 667 -11.96 14.60 -14.27
CA ILE A 667 -12.45 15.76 -13.52
C ILE A 667 -13.51 15.34 -12.50
N SER A 668 -14.46 14.49 -12.88
CA SER A 668 -15.49 13.98 -11.96
C SER A 668 -14.86 13.33 -10.73
N ARG A 669 -13.86 12.46 -10.91
CA ARG A 669 -13.16 11.80 -9.81
C ARG A 669 -12.29 12.76 -8.99
N SER A 670 -11.64 13.72 -9.65
CA SER A 670 -10.87 14.76 -8.97
C SER A 670 -11.76 15.59 -8.04
N ILE A 671 -12.96 15.94 -8.51
CA ILE A 671 -13.94 16.69 -7.73
C ILE A 671 -14.49 15.85 -6.58
N GLU A 672 -14.83 14.59 -6.82
CA GLU A 672 -15.30 13.69 -5.74
C GLU A 672 -14.26 13.58 -4.62
N LEU A 673 -12.99 13.32 -4.98
CA LEU A 673 -11.92 13.23 -3.98
C LEU A 673 -11.63 14.56 -3.29
N ALA A 674 -11.63 15.68 -4.04
CA ALA A 674 -11.48 17.01 -3.45
C ALA A 674 -12.63 17.30 -2.48
N ALA A 675 -13.86 16.97 -2.84
CA ALA A 675 -15.03 17.12 -1.97
C ALA A 675 -14.92 16.27 -0.71
N THR A 676 -14.42 15.04 -0.80
CA THR A 676 -14.11 14.22 0.39
C THR A 676 -13.06 14.90 1.28
N CYS A 677 -11.97 15.40 0.70
CA CYS A 677 -10.93 16.10 1.46
C CYS A 677 -11.46 17.37 2.14
N LEU A 678 -12.33 18.13 1.45
CA LEU A 678 -13.01 19.30 2.00
C LEU A 678 -13.93 18.91 3.15
N ASP A 679 -14.80 17.92 2.95
CA ASP A 679 -15.75 17.45 3.95
C ASP A 679 -15.01 17.05 5.24
N ILE A 680 -13.92 16.28 5.11
CA ILE A 680 -13.03 15.92 6.21
C ILE A 680 -12.42 17.16 6.91
N SER A 681 -12.12 18.22 6.15
CA SER A 681 -11.52 19.45 6.70
C SER A 681 -12.54 20.41 7.33
N THR A 682 -13.81 20.26 6.99
CA THR A 682 -14.91 21.13 7.45
C THR A 682 -15.71 20.57 8.61
N ARG A 683 -15.63 19.25 8.83
CA ARG A 683 -16.19 18.55 9.99
C ARG A 683 -15.23 18.63 11.16
#